data_AF-A0A6J2P9D4-F1
#
_entry.id   AF-A0A6J2P9D4-F1
#
_cell.length_a   1.000
_cell.length_b   1.000
_cell.length_c   1.000
_cell.angle_alpha   90.00
_cell.angle_beta   90.00
_cell.angle_gamma   90.00
#
_symmetry.space_group_name_H-M   'P 1'
#
loop_
_entity.id
_entity.type
_entity.pdbx_description
1 polymer ?
#
loop_
_entity_poly.entity_id
_entity_poly.type
_entity_poly.pdbx_seq_one_letter_code
_entity_poly.pdbx_strand_id
1 'polypeptide(L)'
;MAECFAARLAAQEEQIRLLSKEISTLQEGLSQGRDAVVVAEVRPELESLRADNEKLKYRLLHLRRGLQAELQAELQLEDAQGKKQGVKCGKAPEKNTSKEKQTNNRADKKVVTPDTKPGDGNKKEKKQDKGRAGVKEKTLPGYVAERLGLYEELKRESDELLAKKAAVSKDITVELPDGRQAAGKAWVTTPYQLACEISQGLADNAVISRVNEELWDLDRPLEQDCSLEILRFDNEDAQAVYWHSSAHILGEAMENFYGGCLCYGPPIENGFYYDMFLDAQKGVSSTEFGDLETLCKAVVKEKQPFERLEISKETLLKMFKYNKFKCRILNEKVSTPTTTVYRCGPLIDLCRGPHVRHTGKIKAMKIYKNSSTYWEGRSDMETLQRIYGISFPDSKMLKEWERFQEEAKNRDHRKIGKDQELFFFHDLSPGSCFFLPRGAYIYNTLTEFIRGEYWRRGFQEVATPNIYNSKLWETSGHWQHYSENIFSFPVEEDIFALKPMNCPGHCLMFGHRPRSWRELPLRLADFGVLHRNELSGTLTGLTRVRRFQQDDAHIFCTMDQIESEMKGCLDFLRCVYSVFGFSFQLHLATRPEKYLGDIAVWDQAEKQLENSLNEFGESWKLNPGDGAFYGPKIDIKIKDAIGRYHQCATIQLDFQLPIRFNLTFVGKDGDDRARPVIIHRAILGSVERMIAILTENYAGKWPLWLSPRQVMLVPVNPSLEEYAKKVCKQFTEAGFMADADLDSSCLLNKKIRNAQLAQYNFILVVGEKEKMTNGVNVRTRDNKVHGELSVAEVLARLTLLNQCRCPNAEEEF
;
A
#
# COMPACT_ATOMS: atom_id res chain seq x y z
N MET A 1 10.72 -10.83 37.26
CA MET A 1 10.63 -9.46 36.67
C MET A 1 9.37 -8.73 37.13
N ALA A 2 8.30 -9.45 37.48
CA ALA A 2 7.06 -8.89 38.02
C ALA A 2 7.27 -7.94 39.22
N GLU A 3 8.14 -8.26 40.18
CA GLU A 3 8.44 -7.37 41.31
C GLU A 3 9.02 -6.02 40.91
N CYS A 4 9.87 -5.97 39.87
CA CYS A 4 10.42 -4.73 39.34
C CYS A 4 9.34 -3.88 38.64
N PHE A 5 8.43 -4.53 37.90
CA PHE A 5 7.26 -3.88 37.32
C PHE A 5 6.30 -3.35 38.39
N ALA A 6 6.07 -4.10 39.47
CA ALA A 6 5.24 -3.69 40.60
C ALA A 6 5.82 -2.49 41.35
N ALA A 7 7.14 -2.48 41.61
CA ALA A 7 7.83 -1.35 42.24
C ALA A 7 7.77 -0.08 41.37
N ARG A 8 7.97 -0.22 40.05
CA ARG A 8 7.82 0.90 39.09
C ARG A 8 6.38 1.39 39.01
N LEU A 9 5.41 0.48 39.04
CA LEU A 9 3.99 0.82 39.05
C LEU A 9 3.64 1.65 40.29
N ALA A 10 4.03 1.20 41.49
CA ALA A 10 3.78 1.91 42.74
C ALA A 10 4.41 3.31 42.77
N ALA A 11 5.67 3.44 42.32
CA ALA A 11 6.35 4.74 42.23
C ALA A 11 5.61 5.70 41.28
N GLN A 12 5.07 5.19 40.18
CA GLN A 12 4.37 5.99 39.19
C GLN A 12 2.94 6.35 39.60
N GLU A 13 2.24 5.48 40.35
CA GLU A 13 0.96 5.81 40.99
C GLU A 13 1.12 6.95 42.00
N GLU A 14 2.20 6.93 42.79
CA GLU A 14 2.50 8.02 43.73
C GLU A 14 2.84 9.33 43.01
N GLN A 15 3.58 9.28 41.90
CA GLN A 15 3.86 10.46 41.07
C GLN A 15 2.58 11.07 40.49
N ILE A 16 1.65 10.25 39.99
CA ILE A 16 0.35 10.71 39.50
C ILE A 16 -0.48 11.32 40.64
N ARG A 17 -0.42 10.74 41.85
CA ARG A 17 -1.12 11.26 43.03
C ARG A 17 -0.63 12.65 43.42
N LEU A 18 0.69 12.85 43.46
CA LEU A 18 1.31 14.14 43.76
C LEU A 18 0.97 15.20 42.71
N LEU A 19 1.13 14.88 41.42
CA LEU A 19 0.76 15.80 40.33
C LEU A 19 -0.73 16.13 40.30
N SER A 20 -1.61 15.16 40.60
CA SER A 20 -3.05 15.43 40.64
C SER A 20 -3.41 16.36 41.80
N LYS A 21 -2.70 16.26 42.93
CA LYS A 21 -2.84 17.18 44.06
C LYS A 21 -2.37 18.59 43.71
N GLU A 22 -1.23 18.71 43.01
CA GLU A 22 -0.69 19.98 42.51
C GLU A 22 -1.68 20.68 41.57
N ILE A 23 -2.22 19.94 40.60
CA ILE A 23 -3.24 20.42 39.65
C ILE A 23 -4.49 20.91 40.39
N SER A 24 -4.98 20.16 41.39
CA SER A 24 -6.14 20.57 42.20
C SER A 24 -5.87 21.86 42.99
N THR A 25 -4.66 22.00 43.55
CA THR A 25 -4.26 23.19 44.31
C THR A 25 -4.20 24.43 43.42
N LEU A 26 -3.65 24.30 42.21
CA LEU A 26 -3.62 25.39 41.22
C LEU A 26 -5.03 25.75 40.70
N GLN A 27 -5.92 24.76 40.56
CA GLN A 27 -7.33 24.98 40.21
C GLN A 27 -8.12 25.71 41.31
N GLU A 28 -7.87 25.37 42.58
CA GLU A 28 -8.48 26.06 43.73
C GLU A 28 -7.96 27.50 43.85
N GLY A 29 -6.67 27.75 43.58
CA GLY A 29 -6.08 29.09 43.53
C GLY A 29 -6.69 29.98 42.45
N LEU A 30 -6.98 29.41 41.26
CA LEU A 30 -7.72 30.09 40.18
C LEU A 30 -9.17 30.42 40.55
N SER A 31 -9.75 29.70 41.52
CA SER A 31 -11.14 29.87 41.96
C SER A 31 -11.31 30.95 43.04
N GLN A 32 -10.22 31.36 43.71
CA GLN A 32 -10.26 32.25 44.89
C GLN A 32 -9.58 33.63 44.70
N GLY A 33 -8.91 33.92 43.58
CA GLY A 33 -8.18 35.18 43.35
C GLY A 33 -8.83 36.17 42.35
N ARG A 34 -8.86 37.47 42.69
CA ARG A 34 -9.48 38.58 41.90
C ARG A 34 -8.50 39.37 41.01
N ASP A 35 -7.37 38.82 40.58
CA ASP A 35 -6.42 39.52 39.67
C ASP A 35 -6.19 38.76 38.35
N ALA A 36 -6.52 39.41 37.24
CA ALA A 36 -6.45 38.84 35.88
C ALA A 36 -5.02 38.49 35.42
N VAL A 37 -3.99 39.09 36.01
CA VAL A 37 -2.57 38.87 35.67
C VAL A 37 -2.08 37.52 36.21
N VAL A 38 -2.44 37.17 37.46
CA VAL A 38 -2.05 35.89 38.10
C VAL A 38 -2.75 34.70 37.42
N VAL A 39 -4.00 34.89 36.97
CA VAL A 39 -4.77 33.87 36.23
C VAL A 39 -4.12 33.55 34.86
N ALA A 40 -3.46 34.54 34.23
CA ALA A 40 -2.80 34.36 32.94
C ALA A 40 -1.47 33.57 33.06
N GLU A 41 -0.72 33.75 34.15
CA GLU A 41 0.54 33.01 34.39
C GLU A 41 0.29 31.55 34.83
N VAL A 42 -0.75 31.28 35.63
CA VAL A 42 -1.07 29.93 36.13
C VAL A 42 -1.69 29.02 35.05
N ARG A 43 -2.30 29.57 34.00
CA ARG A 43 -2.97 28.78 32.93
C ARG A 43 -2.00 27.90 32.11
N PRO A 44 -0.89 28.43 31.55
CA PRO A 44 0.08 27.62 30.82
C PRO A 44 0.73 26.52 31.69
N GLU A 45 1.02 26.83 32.96
CA GLU A 45 1.60 25.87 33.90
C GLU A 45 0.59 24.74 34.23
N LEU A 46 -0.68 25.08 34.44
CA LEU A 46 -1.76 24.11 34.65
C LEU A 46 -1.98 23.21 33.43
N GLU A 47 -1.92 23.76 32.21
CA GLU A 47 -2.02 22.99 30.96
C GLU A 47 -0.82 22.06 30.77
N SER A 48 0.40 22.52 31.09
CA SER A 48 1.61 21.69 31.06
C SER A 48 1.52 20.52 32.06
N LEU A 49 1.12 20.80 33.31
CA LEU A 49 0.97 19.77 34.34
C LEU A 49 -0.14 18.76 34.00
N ARG A 50 -1.24 19.19 33.36
CA ARG A 50 -2.29 18.30 32.86
C ARG A 50 -1.77 17.37 31.76
N ALA A 51 -1.02 17.91 30.80
CA ALA A 51 -0.40 17.12 29.74
C ALA A 51 0.61 16.09 30.31
N ASP A 52 1.40 16.46 31.31
CA ASP A 52 2.35 15.54 31.94
C ASP A 52 1.65 14.47 32.81
N ASN A 53 0.56 14.83 33.49
CA ASN A 53 -0.30 13.88 34.22
C ASN A 53 -0.93 12.85 33.27
N GLU A 54 -1.36 13.28 32.07
CA GLU A 54 -1.89 12.39 31.03
C GLU A 54 -0.82 11.44 30.48
N LYS A 55 0.40 11.92 30.20
CA LYS A 55 1.54 11.07 29.80
C LYS A 55 1.89 10.04 30.87
N LEU A 56 1.85 10.41 32.15
CA LEU A 56 2.11 9.48 33.26
C LEU A 56 1.01 8.43 33.39
N LYS A 57 -0.27 8.80 33.22
CA LYS A 57 -1.39 7.85 33.17
C LYS A 57 -1.26 6.86 31.99
N TYR A 58 -0.80 7.32 30.84
CA TYR A 58 -0.52 6.47 29.69
C TYR A 58 0.60 5.46 29.97
N ARG A 59 1.71 5.91 30.55
CA ARG A 59 2.81 5.04 30.96
C ARG A 59 2.36 4.04 32.07
N LEU A 60 1.48 4.45 32.97
CA LEU A 60 0.92 3.59 34.03
C LEU A 60 0.13 2.42 33.43
N LEU A 61 -0.67 2.70 32.40
CA LEU A 61 -1.42 1.67 31.66
C LEU A 61 -0.49 0.63 31.02
N HIS A 62 0.63 1.07 30.44
CA HIS A 62 1.65 0.18 29.88
C HIS A 62 2.35 -0.66 30.94
N LEU A 63 2.71 -0.07 32.08
CA LEU A 63 3.28 -0.84 33.21
C LEU A 63 2.31 -1.88 33.76
N ARG A 64 1.00 -1.56 33.87
CA ARG A 64 -0.03 -2.53 34.28
C ARG A 64 -0.14 -3.69 33.29
N ARG A 65 -0.12 -3.41 31.99
CA ARG A 65 -0.12 -4.44 30.94
C ARG A 65 1.14 -5.31 30.99
N GLY A 66 2.30 -4.69 31.19
CA GLY A 66 3.58 -5.41 31.36
C GLY A 66 3.59 -6.31 32.57
N LEU A 67 3.13 -5.81 33.73
CA LEU A 67 3.00 -6.61 34.96
C LEU A 67 2.02 -7.78 34.78
N GLN A 68 0.89 -7.55 34.12
CA GLN A 68 -0.09 -8.60 33.84
C GLN A 68 0.47 -9.70 32.92
N ALA A 69 1.24 -9.32 31.90
CA ALA A 69 1.89 -10.26 31.00
C ALA A 69 2.97 -11.09 31.71
N GLU A 70 3.79 -10.47 32.57
CA GLU A 70 4.80 -11.16 33.37
C GLU A 70 4.17 -12.13 34.39
N LEU A 71 3.12 -11.71 35.11
CA LEU A 71 2.39 -12.59 36.03
C LEU A 71 1.74 -13.78 35.31
N GLN A 72 1.22 -13.58 34.10
CA GLN A 72 0.71 -14.67 33.27
C GLN A 72 1.82 -15.63 32.82
N ALA A 73 3.01 -15.11 32.50
CA ALA A 73 4.16 -15.94 32.16
C ALA A 73 4.69 -16.75 33.36
N GLU A 74 4.71 -16.15 34.56
CA GLU A 74 5.07 -16.83 35.81
C GLU A 74 4.08 -17.97 36.13
N LEU A 75 2.77 -17.72 36.02
CA LEU A 75 1.72 -18.75 36.19
C LEU A 75 1.86 -19.91 35.19
N GLN A 76 2.20 -19.62 33.92
CA GLN A 76 2.41 -20.65 32.90
C GLN A 76 3.67 -21.49 33.17
N LEU A 77 4.70 -20.90 33.78
CA LEU A 77 5.92 -21.60 34.18
C LEU A 77 5.68 -22.47 35.43
N GLU A 78 4.90 -21.99 36.40
CA GLU A 78 4.50 -22.77 37.58
C GLU A 78 3.62 -23.97 37.21
N ASP A 79 2.67 -23.81 36.30
CA ASP A 79 1.86 -24.92 35.75
C ASP A 79 2.72 -25.97 35.01
N ALA A 80 3.76 -25.52 34.31
CA ALA A 80 4.71 -26.40 33.63
C ALA A 80 5.64 -27.15 34.62
N GLN A 81 5.92 -26.56 35.79
CA GLN A 81 6.73 -27.17 36.85
C GLN A 81 5.91 -28.08 37.78
N GLY A 82 4.66 -27.73 38.09
CA GLY A 82 3.72 -28.56 38.86
C GLY A 82 3.39 -29.88 38.17
N LYS A 83 3.30 -29.87 36.83
CA LYS A 83 3.19 -31.11 36.03
C LYS A 83 4.45 -32.00 36.06
N LYS A 84 5.62 -31.46 36.40
CA LYS A 84 6.87 -32.24 36.54
C LYS A 84 7.12 -32.77 37.95
N GLN A 85 6.51 -32.19 38.99
CA GLN A 85 6.69 -32.64 40.38
C GLN A 85 5.65 -33.69 40.85
N GLY A 86 4.59 -33.94 40.08
CA GLY A 86 3.63 -35.03 40.34
C GLY A 86 4.14 -36.46 40.09
N VAL A 87 5.41 -36.64 39.69
CA VAL A 87 6.01 -37.95 39.38
C VAL A 87 7.40 -38.08 40.02
N LYS A 88 7.46 -38.44 41.32
CA LYS A 88 8.43 -39.39 41.93
C LYS A 88 8.54 -39.26 43.47
N CYS A 89 7.93 -40.20 44.19
CA CYS A 89 8.38 -40.74 45.49
C CYS A 89 7.65 -42.09 45.63
N GLY A 90 8.22 -43.28 45.84
CA GLY A 90 9.57 -43.80 45.92
C GLY A 90 9.50 -45.34 46.07
N LYS A 91 10.55 -46.02 45.61
CA LYS A 91 11.01 -47.39 45.92
C LYS A 91 10.25 -48.66 45.42
N ALA A 92 11.04 -49.52 44.78
CA ALA A 92 10.84 -50.88 44.25
C ALA A 92 10.72 -51.95 45.39
N PRO A 93 10.52 -53.28 45.16
CA PRO A 93 10.71 -54.04 43.89
C PRO A 93 9.74 -55.23 43.60
N GLU A 94 10.05 -55.90 42.49
CA GLU A 94 9.77 -57.32 42.13
C GLU A 94 8.57 -57.73 41.25
N LYS A 95 8.95 -58.30 40.09
CA LYS A 95 8.47 -59.51 39.39
C LYS A 95 6.95 -59.69 39.21
N ASN A 96 6.50 -59.72 37.95
CA ASN A 96 6.44 -60.97 37.19
C ASN A 96 5.90 -60.78 35.75
N THR A 97 6.56 -61.46 34.81
CA THR A 97 6.05 -62.14 33.60
C THR A 97 5.18 -61.33 32.61
N SER A 98 5.44 -61.24 31.31
CA SER A 98 6.07 -62.21 30.42
C SER A 98 6.43 -61.59 29.06
N LYS A 99 7.67 -61.87 28.65
CA LYS A 99 8.20 -62.21 27.32
C LYS A 99 7.86 -61.36 26.08
N GLU A 100 8.89 -60.58 25.72
CA GLU A 100 9.68 -60.72 24.49
C GLU A 100 9.04 -60.48 23.12
N LYS A 101 9.31 -59.25 22.67
CA LYS A 101 9.88 -58.87 21.36
C LYS A 101 10.50 -60.03 20.56
N GLN A 102 10.31 -60.04 19.23
CA GLN A 102 11.29 -59.50 18.28
C GLN A 102 10.91 -59.72 16.80
N THR A 103 11.12 -58.64 16.04
CA THR A 103 11.74 -58.55 14.69
C THR A 103 11.04 -59.07 13.42
N ASN A 104 10.89 -58.09 12.52
CA ASN A 104 11.39 -58.02 11.14
C ASN A 104 10.64 -58.65 9.95
N ASN A 105 10.28 -57.71 9.06
CA ASN A 105 10.54 -57.64 7.62
C ASN A 105 9.54 -58.21 6.58
N ARG A 106 9.20 -57.27 5.68
CA ARG A 106 9.06 -57.36 4.21
C ARG A 106 7.85 -58.08 3.57
N ALA A 107 7.25 -57.32 2.64
CA ALA A 107 7.01 -57.65 1.22
C ALA A 107 5.54 -57.57 0.72
N ASP A 108 5.40 -56.82 -0.38
CA ASP A 108 4.53 -56.97 -1.56
C ASP A 108 3.13 -57.61 -1.44
N LYS A 109 2.11 -56.94 -2.03
CA LYS A 109 1.58 -57.29 -3.37
C LYS A 109 0.36 -56.47 -3.81
N LYS A 110 0.27 -56.35 -5.13
CA LYS A 110 -0.76 -55.75 -5.99
C LYS A 110 -1.89 -56.76 -6.35
N VAL A 111 -3.09 -56.20 -6.55
CA VAL A 111 -4.13 -56.47 -7.59
C VAL A 111 -4.94 -57.79 -7.51
N VAL A 112 -6.28 -57.68 -7.68
CA VAL A 112 -7.13 -58.23 -8.78
C VAL A 112 -8.64 -58.07 -8.45
N THR A 113 -9.42 -57.58 -9.43
CA THR A 113 -10.90 -57.54 -9.57
C THR A 113 -11.47 -58.83 -10.19
N PRO A 114 -12.79 -59.14 -10.07
CA PRO A 114 -13.71 -59.04 -11.24
C PRO A 114 -15.15 -58.65 -10.83
N ASP A 115 -16.05 -57.97 -11.56
CA ASP A 115 -16.55 -57.95 -12.97
C ASP A 115 -17.78 -58.87 -13.22
N THR A 116 -18.97 -58.29 -13.51
CA THR A 116 -20.04 -58.78 -14.44
C THR A 116 -21.33 -57.89 -14.47
N LYS A 117 -21.85 -57.64 -15.70
CA LYS A 117 -23.09 -56.91 -16.14
C LYS A 117 -24.33 -57.87 -16.18
N PRO A 118 -25.54 -57.63 -16.80
CA PRO A 118 -26.16 -56.48 -17.53
C PRO A 118 -27.72 -56.26 -17.35
N GLY A 119 -28.29 -55.18 -17.94
CA GLY A 119 -29.50 -55.23 -18.81
C GLY A 119 -30.94 -54.91 -18.32
N ASP A 120 -31.47 -53.77 -18.81
CA ASP A 120 -32.82 -53.47 -19.38
C ASP A 120 -34.13 -53.35 -18.54
N GLY A 121 -35.01 -52.36 -18.89
CA GLY A 121 -36.46 -52.38 -18.61
C GLY A 121 -37.17 -51.19 -17.90
N ASN A 122 -37.74 -50.26 -18.67
CA ASN A 122 -38.94 -49.39 -18.48
C ASN A 122 -39.74 -49.34 -17.14
N LYS A 123 -40.03 -48.12 -16.59
CA LYS A 123 -41.39 -47.49 -16.45
C LYS A 123 -41.41 -46.15 -15.67
N LYS A 124 -42.40 -45.32 -16.03
CA LYS A 124 -42.77 -43.96 -15.57
C LYS A 124 -43.23 -43.86 -14.09
N GLU A 125 -43.32 -42.59 -13.65
CA GLU A 125 -43.96 -41.99 -12.45
C GLU A 125 -43.04 -41.90 -11.21
N LYS A 126 -42.85 -40.79 -10.50
CA LYS A 126 -43.71 -39.64 -10.16
C LYS A 126 -42.83 -38.43 -9.77
N LYS A 127 -43.33 -37.22 -10.05
CA LYS A 127 -42.87 -35.94 -9.46
C LYS A 127 -42.87 -36.01 -7.93
N GLN A 128 -41.79 -35.61 -7.27
CA GLN A 128 -41.73 -34.46 -6.34
C GLN A 128 -40.41 -34.45 -5.55
N ASP A 129 -39.88 -33.23 -5.45
CA ASP A 129 -39.07 -32.69 -4.36
C ASP A 129 -37.61 -33.15 -4.19
N LYS A 130 -36.69 -32.29 -4.66
CA LYS A 130 -35.35 -32.13 -4.07
C LYS A 130 -35.02 -30.64 -3.97
N GLY A 131 -35.27 -30.14 -2.76
CA GLY A 131 -34.90 -28.87 -2.15
C GLY A 131 -33.76 -28.06 -2.77
N ARG A 132 -34.10 -26.81 -3.10
CA ARG A 132 -33.18 -25.66 -3.06
C ARG A 132 -32.69 -25.48 -1.62
N ALA A 133 -31.38 -25.50 -1.41
CA ALA A 133 -30.79 -24.99 -0.18
C ALA A 133 -31.05 -23.48 -0.11
N GLY A 134 -31.95 -23.07 0.79
CA GLY A 134 -32.38 -21.69 0.97
C GLY A 134 -31.33 -20.84 1.67
N VAL A 135 -31.15 -19.61 1.19
CA VAL A 135 -30.55 -18.51 1.93
C VAL A 135 -31.34 -18.37 3.24
N LYS A 136 -30.68 -18.47 4.39
CA LYS A 136 -31.33 -18.23 5.69
C LYS A 136 -31.67 -16.74 5.78
N GLU A 137 -32.93 -16.41 5.52
CA GLU A 137 -33.49 -15.08 5.73
C GLU A 137 -33.48 -14.80 7.25
N LYS A 138 -32.52 -14.01 7.72
CA LYS A 138 -32.50 -13.53 9.11
C LYS A 138 -33.50 -12.38 9.25
N THR A 139 -34.23 -12.36 10.36
CA THR A 139 -35.12 -11.26 10.73
C THR A 139 -34.35 -9.95 10.83
N LEU A 140 -34.86 -8.90 10.16
CA LEU A 140 -34.33 -7.55 10.22
C LEU A 140 -34.18 -7.07 11.68
N PRO A 141 -33.10 -6.34 12.03
CA PRO A 141 -32.94 -5.81 13.38
C PRO A 141 -34.12 -4.89 13.79
N GLY A 142 -34.57 -4.99 15.04
CA GLY A 142 -35.76 -4.27 15.53
C GLY A 142 -35.67 -2.74 15.42
N TYR A 143 -34.46 -2.16 15.40
CA TYR A 143 -34.25 -0.73 15.22
C TYR A 143 -34.59 -0.22 13.81
N VAL A 144 -34.64 -1.09 12.80
CA VAL A 144 -34.89 -0.69 11.40
C VAL A 144 -36.29 -0.10 11.25
N ALA A 145 -37.29 -0.70 11.91
CA ALA A 145 -38.67 -0.21 11.86
C ALA A 145 -38.82 1.18 12.52
N GLU A 146 -38.20 1.39 13.68
CA GLU A 146 -38.21 2.68 14.39
C GLU A 146 -37.49 3.77 13.56
N ARG A 147 -36.32 3.43 12.99
CA ARG A 147 -35.53 4.32 12.13
C ARG A 147 -36.30 4.75 10.89
N LEU A 148 -36.99 3.81 10.23
CA LEU A 148 -37.82 4.09 9.06
C LEU A 148 -39.04 4.93 9.41
N GLY A 149 -39.72 4.64 10.53
CA GLY A 149 -40.85 5.44 10.99
C GLY A 149 -40.49 6.90 11.19
N LEU A 150 -39.37 7.17 11.89
CA LEU A 150 -38.86 8.52 12.08
C LEU A 150 -38.47 9.20 10.75
N TYR A 151 -37.88 8.44 9.82
CA TYR A 151 -37.52 8.99 8.51
C TYR A 151 -38.75 9.40 7.70
N GLU A 152 -39.82 8.60 7.68
CA GLU A 152 -41.04 8.93 6.93
C GLU A 152 -41.73 10.20 7.47
N GLU A 153 -41.69 10.42 8.79
CA GLU A 153 -42.17 11.66 9.40
C GLU A 153 -41.37 12.88 8.92
N LEU A 154 -40.04 12.80 8.97
CA LEU A 154 -39.14 13.87 8.53
C LEU A 154 -39.20 14.11 7.03
N LYS A 155 -39.39 13.04 6.25
CA LYS A 155 -39.55 13.10 4.80
C LYS A 155 -40.80 13.88 4.42
N ARG A 156 -41.93 13.61 5.08
CA ARG A 156 -43.18 14.35 4.87
C ARG A 156 -43.01 15.85 5.17
N GLU A 157 -42.37 16.19 6.28
CA GLU A 157 -42.07 17.59 6.63
C GLU A 157 -41.19 18.28 5.58
N SER A 158 -40.14 17.60 5.13
CA SER A 158 -39.24 18.11 4.08
C SER A 158 -39.96 18.29 2.74
N ASP A 159 -40.84 17.36 2.36
CA ASP A 159 -41.59 17.44 1.10
C ASP A 159 -42.60 18.58 1.12
N GLU A 160 -43.26 18.83 2.25
CA GLU A 160 -44.11 20.01 2.43
C GLU A 160 -43.33 21.32 2.31
N LEU A 161 -42.10 21.38 2.85
CA LEU A 161 -41.22 22.55 2.72
C LEU A 161 -40.77 22.75 1.26
N LEU A 162 -40.38 21.68 0.57
CA LEU A 162 -40.00 21.74 -0.84
C LEU A 162 -41.19 22.15 -1.72
N ALA A 163 -42.39 21.63 -1.46
CA ALA A 163 -43.61 22.03 -2.16
C ALA A 163 -43.93 23.51 -1.98
N LYS A 164 -43.75 24.06 -0.77
CA LYS A 164 -43.90 25.50 -0.50
C LYS A 164 -42.89 26.34 -1.29
N LYS A 165 -41.63 25.90 -1.38
CA LYS A 165 -40.61 26.59 -2.19
C LYS A 165 -40.93 26.52 -3.69
N ALA A 166 -41.33 25.35 -4.18
CA ALA A 166 -41.75 25.15 -5.57
C ALA A 166 -42.96 26.01 -5.96
N ALA A 167 -43.90 26.25 -5.03
CA ALA A 167 -45.06 27.11 -5.24
C ALA A 167 -44.69 28.59 -5.48
N VAL A 168 -43.53 29.04 -5.00
CA VAL A 168 -43.00 30.40 -5.20
C VAL A 168 -41.79 30.36 -6.17
N SER A 169 -41.78 29.38 -7.07
CA SER A 169 -40.70 29.19 -8.04
C SER A 169 -40.56 30.40 -8.98
N LYS A 170 -39.30 30.70 -9.33
CA LYS A 170 -38.93 31.72 -10.30
C LYS A 170 -38.35 31.04 -11.54
N ASP A 171 -38.49 31.69 -12.69
CA ASP A 171 -37.81 31.22 -13.90
C ASP A 171 -36.30 31.37 -13.70
N ILE A 172 -35.56 30.35 -14.13
CA ILE A 172 -34.10 30.28 -14.05
C ILE A 172 -33.51 29.92 -15.41
N THR A 173 -32.28 30.36 -15.64
CA THR A 173 -31.49 30.04 -16.83
C THR A 173 -30.40 29.04 -16.48
N VAL A 174 -30.34 27.95 -17.22
CA VAL A 174 -29.34 26.88 -17.04
C VAL A 174 -28.40 26.84 -18.23
N GLU A 175 -27.12 27.09 -18.01
CA GLU A 175 -26.09 27.04 -19.04
C GLU A 175 -25.52 25.63 -19.18
N LEU A 176 -25.51 25.09 -20.40
CA LEU A 176 -24.95 23.79 -20.72
C LEU A 176 -23.49 23.92 -21.22
N PRO A 177 -22.70 22.84 -21.24
CA PRO A 177 -21.27 22.92 -21.59
C PRO A 177 -20.99 23.35 -23.03
N ASP A 178 -21.98 23.25 -23.93
CA ASP A 178 -21.91 23.72 -25.32
C ASP A 178 -22.31 25.20 -25.49
N GLY A 179 -22.51 25.92 -24.38
CA GLY A 179 -22.93 27.32 -24.35
C GLY A 179 -24.42 27.53 -24.61
N ARG A 180 -25.22 26.46 -24.77
CA ARG A 180 -26.68 26.59 -24.89
C ARG A 180 -27.29 26.93 -23.54
N GLN A 181 -28.34 27.73 -23.58
CA GLN A 181 -29.15 28.06 -22.41
C GLN A 181 -30.47 27.31 -22.45
N ALA A 182 -30.78 26.59 -21.37
CA ALA A 182 -32.06 25.92 -21.15
C ALA A 182 -32.87 26.70 -20.12
N ALA A 183 -34.18 26.83 -20.35
CA ALA A 183 -35.10 27.44 -19.40
C ALA A 183 -35.52 26.43 -18.34
N GLY A 184 -35.55 26.84 -17.07
CA GLY A 184 -36.02 26.03 -15.95
C GLY A 184 -36.82 26.84 -14.95
N LYS A 185 -37.33 26.16 -13.92
CA LYS A 185 -37.98 26.77 -12.76
C LYS A 185 -37.27 26.37 -11.48
N ALA A 186 -36.91 27.36 -10.66
CA ALA A 186 -36.28 27.14 -9.37
C ALA A 186 -37.12 26.22 -8.48
N TRP A 187 -36.49 25.28 -7.78
CA TRP A 187 -37.12 24.28 -6.90
C TRP A 187 -38.05 23.29 -7.61
N VAL A 188 -38.11 23.29 -8.94
CA VAL A 188 -38.95 22.39 -9.75
C VAL A 188 -38.13 21.62 -10.77
N THR A 189 -37.34 22.33 -11.59
CA THR A 189 -36.53 21.71 -12.64
C THR A 189 -35.35 20.96 -12.03
N THR A 190 -35.13 19.71 -12.45
CA THR A 190 -33.99 18.89 -12.02
C THR A 190 -32.99 18.66 -13.17
N PRO A 191 -31.71 18.40 -12.86
CA PRO A 191 -30.74 17.98 -13.87
C PRO A 191 -31.20 16.77 -14.70
N TYR A 192 -31.91 15.82 -14.10
CA TYR A 192 -32.46 14.67 -14.80
C TYR A 192 -33.50 15.05 -15.86
N GLN A 193 -34.41 15.98 -15.54
CA GLN A 193 -35.42 16.44 -16.49
C GLN A 193 -34.77 17.11 -17.71
N LEU A 194 -33.78 17.98 -17.47
CA LEU A 194 -32.99 18.61 -18.54
C LEU A 194 -32.21 17.58 -19.37
N ALA A 195 -31.65 16.56 -18.73
CA ALA A 195 -30.98 15.47 -19.45
C ALA A 195 -31.95 14.69 -20.36
N CYS A 196 -33.19 14.44 -19.91
CA CYS A 196 -34.23 13.80 -20.72
C CYS A 196 -34.64 14.67 -21.92
N GLU A 197 -34.73 15.99 -21.74
CA GLU A 197 -35.03 16.94 -22.82
C GLU A 197 -33.93 16.96 -23.90
N ILE A 198 -32.67 16.81 -23.51
CA ILE A 198 -31.55 16.71 -24.45
C ILE A 198 -31.60 15.37 -25.20
N SER A 199 -31.60 14.25 -24.47
CA SER A 199 -31.86 12.92 -25.04
C SER A 199 -32.08 11.87 -23.96
N GLN A 200 -32.95 10.90 -24.23
CA GLN A 200 -33.15 9.75 -23.34
C GLN A 200 -31.85 8.96 -23.11
N GLY A 201 -31.02 8.83 -24.14
CA GLY A 201 -29.74 8.13 -24.02
C GLY A 201 -28.75 8.83 -23.08
N LEU A 202 -28.75 10.16 -23.01
CA LEU A 202 -27.96 10.91 -22.03
C LEU A 202 -28.49 10.68 -20.62
N ALA A 203 -29.81 10.80 -20.41
CA ALA A 203 -30.44 10.59 -19.11
C ALA A 203 -30.24 9.16 -18.56
N ASP A 204 -30.30 8.16 -19.43
CA ASP A 204 -30.12 6.75 -19.05
C ASP A 204 -28.67 6.44 -18.67
N ASN A 205 -27.69 7.10 -19.28
CA ASN A 205 -26.26 6.93 -18.99
C ASN A 205 -25.71 7.92 -17.96
N ALA A 206 -26.48 8.96 -17.59
CA ALA A 206 -26.09 9.91 -16.56
C ALA A 206 -25.93 9.22 -15.20
N VAL A 207 -24.81 9.50 -14.54
CA VAL A 207 -24.49 9.01 -13.19
C VAL A 207 -24.80 10.09 -12.17
N ILE A 208 -24.30 11.31 -12.42
CA ILE A 208 -24.45 12.47 -11.55
C ILE A 208 -24.43 13.76 -12.38
N SER A 209 -24.74 14.91 -11.77
CA SER A 209 -24.55 16.23 -12.37
C SER A 209 -23.56 17.08 -11.61
N ARG A 210 -23.00 18.10 -12.26
CA ARG A 210 -22.22 19.17 -11.65
C ARG A 210 -22.94 20.50 -11.89
N VAL A 211 -23.25 21.22 -10.82
CA VAL A 211 -23.98 22.48 -10.81
C VAL A 211 -23.10 23.53 -10.16
N ASN A 212 -22.71 24.57 -10.91
CA ASN A 212 -21.75 25.60 -10.46
C ASN A 212 -20.49 25.00 -9.83
N GLU A 213 -19.85 24.06 -10.53
CA GLU A 213 -18.66 23.31 -10.09
C GLU A 213 -18.88 22.33 -8.92
N GLU A 214 -20.05 22.30 -8.29
CA GLU A 214 -20.37 21.36 -7.20
C GLU A 214 -21.11 20.10 -7.69
N LEU A 215 -20.79 18.93 -7.15
CA LEU A 215 -21.51 17.70 -7.48
C LEU A 215 -22.93 17.72 -6.90
N TRP A 216 -23.91 17.34 -7.73
CA TRP A 216 -25.33 17.53 -7.46
C TRP A 216 -26.16 16.33 -7.91
N ASP A 217 -27.07 15.84 -7.05
CA ASP A 217 -27.95 14.71 -7.37
C ASP A 217 -28.85 15.02 -8.57
N LEU A 218 -29.02 14.04 -9.46
CA LEU A 218 -29.80 14.22 -10.69
C LEU A 218 -31.28 14.57 -10.43
N ASP A 219 -31.84 14.13 -9.31
CA ASP A 219 -33.22 14.42 -8.90
C ASP A 219 -33.34 15.62 -7.95
N ARG A 220 -32.22 16.24 -7.54
CA ARG A 220 -32.25 17.42 -6.68
C ARG A 220 -32.62 18.66 -7.52
N PRO A 221 -33.70 19.38 -7.18
CA PRO A 221 -34.11 20.56 -7.93
C PRO A 221 -33.04 21.66 -7.94
N LEU A 222 -32.95 22.39 -9.04
CA LEU A 222 -32.07 23.55 -9.19
C LEU A 222 -32.65 24.74 -8.43
N GLU A 223 -31.82 25.47 -7.71
CA GLU A 223 -32.29 26.52 -6.78
C GLU A 223 -32.25 27.92 -7.40
N GLN A 224 -31.39 28.13 -8.39
CA GLN A 224 -31.11 29.42 -9.04
C GLN A 224 -30.46 29.20 -10.42
N ASP A 225 -30.17 30.29 -11.14
CA ASP A 225 -29.37 30.27 -12.37
C ASP A 225 -28.03 29.57 -12.12
N CYS A 226 -27.65 28.67 -13.03
CA CYS A 226 -26.47 27.85 -12.84
C CYS A 226 -25.91 27.30 -14.15
N SER A 227 -24.62 26.92 -14.11
CA SER A 227 -24.01 26.06 -15.12
C SER A 227 -24.26 24.59 -14.77
N LEU A 228 -24.71 23.78 -15.73
CA LEU A 228 -25.01 22.37 -15.56
C LEU A 228 -24.17 21.50 -16.49
N GLU A 229 -23.46 20.53 -15.92
CA GLU A 229 -22.78 19.47 -16.64
C GLU A 229 -23.32 18.10 -16.21
N ILE A 230 -23.66 17.24 -17.18
CA ILE A 230 -24.10 15.86 -16.90
C ILE A 230 -22.92 14.92 -17.02
N LEU A 231 -22.54 14.29 -15.90
CA LEU A 231 -21.39 13.40 -15.83
C LEU A 231 -21.82 11.94 -16.01
N ARG A 232 -21.08 11.21 -16.85
CA ARG A 232 -21.23 9.76 -17.07
C ARG A 232 -20.07 9.02 -16.41
N PHE A 233 -20.11 7.70 -16.45
CA PHE A 233 -19.12 6.83 -15.78
C PHE A 233 -17.67 6.97 -16.32
N ASP A 234 -17.46 7.67 -17.44
CA ASP A 234 -16.14 7.98 -17.98
C ASP A 234 -15.41 9.10 -17.21
N ASN A 235 -16.10 9.82 -16.32
CA ASN A 235 -15.53 10.86 -15.48
C ASN A 235 -15.16 10.34 -14.07
N GLU A 236 -14.02 10.78 -13.52
CA GLU A 236 -13.52 10.33 -12.21
C GLU A 236 -14.47 10.66 -11.04
N ASP A 237 -15.07 11.85 -11.03
CA ASP A 237 -16.05 12.25 -10.00
C ASP A 237 -17.30 11.38 -10.05
N ALA A 238 -17.77 11.08 -11.26
CA ALA A 238 -18.90 10.20 -11.47
C ALA A 238 -18.60 8.77 -11.02
N GLN A 239 -17.39 8.25 -11.27
CA GLN A 239 -16.97 6.94 -10.77
C GLN A 239 -16.98 6.90 -9.24
N ALA A 240 -16.45 7.94 -8.59
CA ALA A 240 -16.46 8.05 -7.13
C ALA A 240 -17.89 8.02 -6.57
N VAL A 241 -18.82 8.81 -7.13
CA VAL A 241 -20.24 8.81 -6.73
C VAL A 241 -20.92 7.45 -6.99
N TYR A 242 -20.59 6.82 -8.12
CA TYR A 242 -21.11 5.51 -8.49
C TYR A 242 -20.69 4.41 -7.49
N TRP A 243 -19.40 4.38 -7.14
CA TRP A 243 -18.87 3.44 -6.15
C TRP A 243 -19.34 3.77 -4.75
N HIS A 244 -19.51 5.05 -4.41
CA HIS A 244 -20.07 5.44 -3.13
C HIS A 244 -21.53 4.95 -2.96
N SER A 245 -22.34 5.06 -4.01
CA SER A 245 -23.69 4.49 -4.05
C SER A 245 -23.69 2.97 -3.96
N SER A 246 -22.69 2.33 -4.55
CA SER A 246 -22.48 0.89 -4.46
C SER A 246 -22.08 0.45 -3.04
N ALA A 247 -21.35 1.29 -2.31
CA ALA A 247 -21.04 1.06 -0.91
C ALA A 247 -22.33 1.03 -0.07
N HIS A 248 -23.31 1.91 -0.32
CA HIS A 248 -24.60 1.87 0.39
C HIS A 248 -25.37 0.56 0.14
N ILE A 249 -25.38 0.06 -1.10
CA ILE A 249 -25.97 -1.25 -1.42
C ILE A 249 -25.30 -2.37 -0.62
N LEU A 250 -23.97 -2.34 -0.51
CA LEU A 250 -23.22 -3.29 0.31
C LEU A 250 -23.52 -3.10 1.81
N GLY A 251 -23.65 -1.86 2.28
CA GLY A 251 -24.02 -1.52 3.66
C GLY A 251 -25.37 -2.12 4.05
N GLU A 252 -26.38 -2.00 3.18
CA GLU A 252 -27.69 -2.63 3.37
C GLU A 252 -27.57 -4.15 3.46
N ALA A 253 -26.84 -4.77 2.52
CA ALA A 253 -26.62 -6.22 2.54
C ALA A 253 -25.89 -6.68 3.81
N MET A 254 -24.92 -5.90 4.29
CA MET A 254 -24.17 -6.18 5.52
C MET A 254 -25.02 -6.01 6.79
N GLU A 255 -25.85 -4.96 6.86
CA GLU A 255 -26.81 -4.75 7.96
C GLU A 255 -27.80 -5.92 8.03
N ASN A 256 -28.32 -6.36 6.89
CA ASN A 256 -29.25 -7.49 6.79
C ASN A 256 -28.59 -8.84 7.12
N PHE A 257 -27.36 -9.08 6.65
CA PHE A 257 -26.71 -10.38 6.79
C PHE A 257 -26.06 -10.58 8.16
N TYR A 258 -25.37 -9.56 8.67
CA TYR A 258 -24.59 -9.64 9.91
C TYR A 258 -25.27 -8.97 11.12
N GLY A 259 -26.10 -7.95 10.91
CA GLY A 259 -26.72 -7.17 11.98
C GLY A 259 -25.73 -6.29 12.76
N GLY A 260 -24.54 -6.03 12.20
CA GLY A 260 -23.50 -5.20 12.81
C GLY A 260 -23.76 -3.70 12.72
N CYS A 261 -22.93 -2.91 13.40
CA CYS A 261 -22.99 -1.44 13.32
C CYS A 261 -22.14 -0.94 12.14
N LEU A 262 -22.80 -0.41 11.12
CA LEU A 262 -22.15 0.23 9.97
C LEU A 262 -21.36 1.48 10.40
N CYS A 263 -20.16 1.64 9.85
CA CYS A 263 -19.22 2.71 10.16
C CYS A 263 -18.98 3.61 8.94
N TYR A 264 -17.91 3.39 8.17
CA TYR A 264 -17.51 4.19 7.03
C TYR A 264 -17.63 3.40 5.72
N GLY A 265 -18.17 4.02 4.67
CA GLY A 265 -18.33 3.42 3.34
C GLY A 265 -17.86 4.32 2.19
N PRO A 266 -16.59 4.77 2.15
CA PRO A 266 -16.12 5.68 1.11
C PRO A 266 -15.84 4.94 -0.21
N PRO A 267 -15.91 5.66 -1.35
CA PRO A 267 -15.29 5.20 -2.57
C PRO A 267 -13.75 5.23 -2.42
N ILE A 268 -13.08 4.40 -3.20
CA ILE A 268 -11.62 4.36 -3.34
C ILE A 268 -11.26 4.32 -4.81
N GLU A 269 -9.98 4.50 -5.13
CA GLU A 269 -9.46 4.27 -6.48
C GLU A 269 -9.82 2.83 -6.91
N ASN A 270 -10.60 2.70 -7.99
CA ASN A 270 -11.11 1.43 -8.51
C ASN A 270 -12.02 0.64 -7.55
N GLY A 271 -12.93 1.29 -6.84
CA GLY A 271 -14.01 0.61 -6.13
C GLY A 271 -14.46 1.31 -4.85
N PHE A 272 -14.83 0.53 -3.85
CA PHE A 272 -15.27 1.01 -2.54
C PHE A 272 -14.98 -0.02 -1.46
N TYR A 273 -15.08 0.41 -0.21
CA TYR A 273 -15.18 -0.52 0.92
C TYR A 273 -16.29 -0.09 1.86
N TYR A 274 -16.69 -0.99 2.75
CA TYR A 274 -17.56 -0.67 3.87
C TYR A 274 -17.04 -1.29 5.17
N ASP A 275 -16.89 -0.46 6.20
CA ASP A 275 -16.49 -0.85 7.55
C ASP A 275 -17.72 -1.12 8.41
N MET A 276 -17.68 -2.22 9.15
CA MET A 276 -18.72 -2.61 10.07
C MET A 276 -18.12 -3.17 11.35
N PHE A 277 -18.67 -2.74 12.47
CA PHE A 277 -18.36 -3.33 13.77
C PHE A 277 -19.25 -4.55 14.01
N LEU A 278 -18.61 -5.67 14.34
CA LEU A 278 -19.25 -6.90 14.81
C LEU A 278 -18.81 -7.15 16.24
N ASP A 279 -19.74 -7.57 17.09
CA ASP A 279 -19.40 -8.01 18.44
C ASP A 279 -18.39 -9.16 18.39
N ALA A 280 -17.48 -9.18 19.37
CA ALA A 280 -16.14 -9.77 19.35
C ALA A 280 -16.00 -11.30 19.13
N GLN A 281 -17.03 -11.98 18.62
CA GLN A 281 -17.01 -13.41 18.26
C GLN A 281 -17.37 -13.70 16.79
N LYS A 282 -17.66 -12.68 15.97
CA LYS A 282 -18.03 -12.86 14.56
C LYS A 282 -17.07 -12.10 13.63
N GLY A 283 -16.50 -12.81 12.67
CA GLY A 283 -15.67 -12.25 11.61
C GLY A 283 -16.32 -12.47 10.24
N VAL A 284 -15.86 -11.71 9.24
CA VAL A 284 -16.28 -11.92 7.84
C VAL A 284 -15.39 -13.00 7.22
N SER A 285 -15.99 -13.94 6.50
CA SER A 285 -15.26 -14.96 5.74
C SER A 285 -15.44 -14.79 4.23
N SER A 286 -14.41 -15.11 3.45
CA SER A 286 -14.49 -15.09 1.98
C SER A 286 -15.49 -16.08 1.41
N THR A 287 -15.88 -17.11 2.18
CA THR A 287 -16.94 -18.06 1.80
C THR A 287 -18.32 -17.42 1.73
N GLU A 288 -18.53 -16.27 2.41
CA GLU A 288 -19.81 -15.58 2.51
C GLU A 288 -20.03 -14.55 1.38
N PHE A 289 -18.99 -14.29 0.56
CA PHE A 289 -19.05 -13.28 -0.50
C PHE A 289 -20.16 -13.58 -1.52
N GLY A 290 -20.39 -14.85 -1.86
CA GLY A 290 -21.47 -15.24 -2.78
C GLY A 290 -22.88 -14.94 -2.25
N ASP A 291 -23.07 -15.07 -0.94
CA ASP A 291 -24.35 -14.77 -0.28
C ASP A 291 -24.59 -13.26 -0.23
N LEU A 292 -23.56 -12.47 0.15
CA LEU A 292 -23.61 -11.00 0.13
C LEU A 292 -23.85 -10.45 -1.28
N GLU A 293 -23.19 -10.98 -2.30
CA GLU A 293 -23.41 -10.60 -3.70
C GLU A 293 -24.85 -10.92 -4.15
N THR A 294 -25.44 -11.99 -3.64
CA THR A 294 -26.84 -12.36 -3.93
C THR A 294 -27.81 -11.35 -3.31
N LEU A 295 -27.56 -10.91 -2.07
CA LEU A 295 -28.33 -9.86 -1.43
C LEU A 295 -28.19 -8.51 -2.16
N CYS A 296 -26.97 -8.11 -2.52
CA CYS A 296 -26.74 -6.89 -3.29
C CYS A 296 -27.49 -6.92 -4.63
N LYS A 297 -27.52 -8.08 -5.31
CA LYS A 297 -28.30 -8.26 -6.55
C LYS A 297 -29.81 -8.13 -6.34
N ALA A 298 -30.33 -8.55 -5.18
CA ALA A 298 -31.73 -8.36 -4.83
C ALA A 298 -32.06 -6.87 -4.68
N VAL A 299 -31.26 -6.13 -3.90
CA VAL A 299 -31.37 -4.67 -3.71
C VAL A 299 -31.30 -3.91 -5.05
N VAL A 300 -30.37 -4.29 -5.93
CA VAL A 300 -30.26 -3.70 -7.28
C VAL A 300 -31.51 -3.95 -8.13
N LYS A 301 -32.10 -5.15 -8.03
CA LYS A 301 -33.30 -5.54 -8.79
C LYS A 301 -34.54 -4.75 -8.36
N GLU A 302 -34.61 -4.37 -7.08
CA GLU A 302 -35.70 -3.55 -6.52
C GLU A 302 -35.68 -2.11 -7.03
N LYS A 303 -34.54 -1.63 -7.57
CA LYS A 303 -34.37 -0.25 -8.05
C LYS A 303 -34.75 0.79 -6.98
N GLN A 304 -34.35 0.55 -5.74
CA GLN A 304 -34.61 1.44 -4.63
C GLN A 304 -34.04 2.85 -4.93
N PRO A 305 -34.83 3.93 -4.75
CA PRO A 305 -34.36 5.30 -4.96
C PRO A 305 -33.41 5.72 -3.84
N PHE A 306 -32.44 6.58 -4.18
CA PHE A 306 -31.63 7.29 -3.19
C PHE A 306 -32.32 8.60 -2.83
N GLU A 307 -32.78 8.70 -1.59
CA GLU A 307 -33.53 9.86 -1.10
C GLU A 307 -32.67 10.66 -0.13
N ARG A 308 -32.43 11.93 -0.47
CA ARG A 308 -31.65 12.87 0.35
C ARG A 308 -32.56 13.62 1.32
N LEU A 309 -32.16 13.73 2.57
CA LEU A 309 -32.74 14.65 3.55
C LEU A 309 -31.67 15.41 4.31
N GLU A 310 -31.97 16.65 4.69
CA GLU A 310 -31.16 17.44 5.62
C GLU A 310 -31.87 17.50 6.97
N ILE A 311 -31.22 17.02 8.02
CA ILE A 311 -31.83 16.78 9.33
C ILE A 311 -30.94 17.38 10.42
N SER A 312 -31.56 17.84 11.52
CA SER A 312 -30.83 18.36 12.68
C SER A 312 -29.98 17.28 13.36
N LYS A 313 -28.83 17.69 13.89
CA LYS A 313 -27.92 16.81 14.64
C LYS A 313 -28.60 16.10 15.81
N GLU A 314 -29.49 16.78 16.52
CA GLU A 314 -30.24 16.21 17.65
C GLU A 314 -31.18 15.06 17.24
N THR A 315 -31.91 15.23 16.14
CA THR A 315 -32.81 14.19 15.62
C THR A 315 -32.01 13.00 15.10
N LEU A 316 -30.85 13.25 14.47
CA LEU A 316 -29.96 12.18 14.01
C LEU A 316 -29.33 11.38 15.16
N LEU A 317 -28.98 12.02 16.28
CA LEU A 317 -28.52 11.32 17.48
C LEU A 317 -29.60 10.41 18.08
N LYS A 318 -30.88 10.80 17.97
CA LYS A 318 -32.02 9.92 18.34
C LYS A 318 -32.16 8.76 17.36
N MET A 319 -32.14 9.05 16.06
CA MET A 319 -32.27 8.06 14.98
C MET A 319 -31.19 6.97 15.04
N PHE A 320 -29.93 7.36 15.28
CA PHE A 320 -28.78 6.45 15.31
C PHE A 320 -28.38 6.00 16.71
N LYS A 321 -29.24 6.15 17.72
CA LYS A 321 -28.93 5.80 19.11
C LYS A 321 -28.39 4.38 19.29
N TYR A 322 -28.80 3.44 18.45
CA TYR A 322 -28.35 2.05 18.46
C TYR A 322 -26.92 1.86 17.91
N ASN A 323 -26.40 2.80 17.12
CA ASN A 323 -25.09 2.73 16.47
C ASN A 323 -24.12 3.76 17.08
N LYS A 324 -23.32 3.30 18.04
CA LYS A 324 -22.32 4.15 18.73
C LYS A 324 -21.36 4.87 17.79
N PHE A 325 -21.03 4.29 16.63
CA PHE A 325 -20.08 4.87 15.69
C PHE A 325 -20.67 6.04 14.91
N LYS A 326 -21.93 5.92 14.48
CA LYS A 326 -22.65 7.03 13.84
C LYS A 326 -22.84 8.19 14.81
N CYS A 327 -23.14 7.91 16.09
CA CYS A 327 -23.18 8.93 17.14
C CYS A 327 -21.82 9.61 17.37
N ARG A 328 -20.71 8.87 17.39
CA ARG A 328 -19.35 9.45 17.47
C ARG A 328 -19.07 10.37 16.29
N ILE A 329 -19.37 9.93 15.05
CA ILE A 329 -19.20 10.75 13.84
C ILE A 329 -20.00 12.07 13.95
N LEU A 330 -21.27 12.00 14.39
CA LEU A 330 -22.09 13.19 14.59
C LEU A 330 -21.46 14.14 15.61
N ASN A 331 -20.97 13.63 16.74
CA ASN A 331 -20.42 14.46 17.81
C ASN A 331 -19.07 15.10 17.44
N GLU A 332 -18.19 14.34 16.80
CA GLU A 332 -16.80 14.73 16.56
C GLU A 332 -16.59 15.45 15.22
N LYS A 333 -17.31 15.06 14.15
CA LYS A 333 -17.04 15.51 12.78
C LYS A 333 -18.10 16.46 12.22
N VAL A 334 -19.29 16.51 12.80
CA VAL A 334 -20.35 17.42 12.37
C VAL A 334 -20.36 18.64 13.29
N SER A 335 -19.81 19.74 12.78
CA SER A 335 -19.78 21.05 13.43
C SER A 335 -21.01 21.92 13.11
N THR A 336 -21.81 21.54 12.12
CA THR A 336 -23.02 22.26 11.70
C THR A 336 -24.27 21.82 12.47
N PRO A 337 -25.30 22.67 12.60
CA PRO A 337 -26.56 22.32 13.26
C PRO A 337 -27.34 21.20 12.54
N THR A 338 -27.22 21.15 11.21
CA THR A 338 -27.83 20.15 10.33
C THR A 338 -26.75 19.37 9.58
N THR A 339 -27.08 18.16 9.17
CA THR A 339 -26.29 17.37 8.22
C THR A 339 -27.23 16.51 7.40
N THR A 340 -26.72 15.93 6.32
CA THR A 340 -27.49 15.13 5.39
C THR A 340 -27.48 13.65 5.73
N VAL A 341 -28.58 12.99 5.39
CA VAL A 341 -28.70 11.53 5.33
C VAL A 341 -29.23 11.12 3.97
N TYR A 342 -28.90 9.88 3.59
CA TYR A 342 -29.50 9.23 2.44
C TYR A 342 -30.20 7.96 2.86
N ARG A 343 -31.42 7.79 2.37
CA ARG A 343 -32.15 6.52 2.42
C ARG A 343 -31.99 5.79 1.10
N CYS A 344 -31.77 4.48 1.18
CA CYS A 344 -31.81 3.53 0.08
C CYS A 344 -32.57 2.30 0.59
N GLY A 345 -33.85 2.18 0.21
CA GLY A 345 -34.73 1.15 0.73
C GLY A 345 -34.82 1.17 2.27
N PRO A 346 -34.48 0.06 2.97
CA PRO A 346 -34.47 0.01 4.43
C PRO A 346 -33.24 0.69 5.07
N LEU A 347 -32.15 0.89 4.32
CA LEU A 347 -30.93 1.53 4.83
C LEU A 347 -31.11 3.04 4.91
N ILE A 348 -30.73 3.63 6.04
CA ILE A 348 -30.56 5.08 6.21
C ILE A 348 -29.16 5.33 6.73
N ASP A 349 -28.40 6.16 6.02
CA ASP A 349 -26.98 6.37 6.30
C ASP A 349 -26.59 7.85 6.38
N LEU A 350 -25.64 8.16 7.26
CA LEU A 350 -25.04 9.49 7.40
C LEU A 350 -24.06 9.71 6.25
N CYS A 351 -24.46 10.55 5.30
CA CYS A 351 -23.72 10.75 4.08
C CYS A 351 -23.98 12.15 3.52
N ARG A 352 -22.91 12.82 3.04
CA ARG A 352 -23.01 14.10 2.32
C ARG A 352 -23.51 13.94 0.89
N GLY A 353 -23.30 12.76 0.31
CA GLY A 353 -23.58 12.44 -1.08
C GLY A 353 -22.65 13.21 -2.03
N PRO A 354 -23.07 13.36 -3.29
CA PRO A 354 -24.34 12.89 -3.85
C PRO A 354 -24.36 11.38 -4.15
N HIS A 355 -25.50 10.87 -4.62
CA HIS A 355 -25.69 9.48 -5.02
C HIS A 355 -26.30 9.34 -6.44
N VAL A 356 -26.20 8.14 -7.01
CA VAL A 356 -26.95 7.79 -8.23
C VAL A 356 -28.46 7.77 -7.93
N ARG A 357 -29.30 7.98 -8.94
CA ARG A 357 -30.78 8.07 -8.74
C ARG A 357 -31.40 6.86 -8.02
N HIS A 358 -30.99 5.65 -8.40
CA HIS A 358 -31.52 4.42 -7.83
C HIS A 358 -30.53 3.25 -7.96
N THR A 359 -30.67 2.23 -7.10
CA THR A 359 -29.75 1.07 -7.04
C THR A 359 -29.64 0.32 -8.37
N GLY A 360 -30.71 0.29 -9.17
CA GLY A 360 -30.73 -0.31 -10.51
C GLY A 360 -29.79 0.32 -11.54
N LYS A 361 -29.14 1.46 -11.26
CA LYS A 361 -28.03 2.00 -12.08
C LYS A 361 -26.76 1.17 -11.93
N ILE A 362 -26.63 0.45 -10.81
CA ILE A 362 -25.53 -0.49 -10.57
C ILE A 362 -25.85 -1.80 -11.27
N LYS A 363 -25.10 -2.18 -12.32
CA LYS A 363 -25.43 -3.37 -13.13
C LYS A 363 -24.59 -4.59 -12.79
N ALA A 364 -23.31 -4.38 -12.57
CA ALA A 364 -22.37 -5.42 -12.21
C ALA A 364 -21.67 -5.02 -10.91
N MET A 365 -21.61 -5.93 -9.94
CA MET A 365 -20.94 -5.71 -8.66
C MET A 365 -20.24 -7.00 -8.23
N LYS A 366 -19.05 -6.88 -7.66
CA LYS A 366 -18.23 -7.99 -7.16
C LYS A 366 -17.63 -7.63 -5.80
N ILE A 367 -17.74 -8.54 -4.84
CA ILE A 367 -17.03 -8.49 -3.56
C ILE A 367 -15.79 -9.37 -3.70
N TYR A 368 -14.61 -8.82 -3.42
CA TYR A 368 -13.35 -9.49 -3.76
C TYR A 368 -12.35 -9.61 -2.61
N LYS A 369 -12.53 -8.86 -1.53
CA LYS A 369 -11.59 -8.87 -0.39
C LYS A 369 -12.30 -8.46 0.89
N ASN A 370 -11.85 -9.00 2.01
CA ASN A 370 -12.15 -8.50 3.34
C ASN A 370 -10.84 -8.29 4.13
N SER A 371 -10.87 -7.40 5.11
CA SER A 371 -9.76 -7.18 6.06
C SER A 371 -10.29 -6.70 7.41
N SER A 372 -9.42 -6.61 8.41
CA SER A 372 -9.70 -5.88 9.64
C SER A 372 -9.01 -4.52 9.63
N THR A 373 -9.60 -3.54 10.33
CA THR A 373 -9.00 -2.23 10.58
C THR A 373 -9.37 -1.76 11.98
N TYR A 374 -8.75 -0.69 12.46
CA TYR A 374 -9.11 -0.08 13.73
C TYR A 374 -9.88 1.23 13.50
N TRP A 375 -10.76 1.58 14.41
CA TRP A 375 -11.43 2.88 14.39
C TRP A 375 -10.40 4.02 14.32
N GLU A 376 -10.52 4.87 13.30
CA GLU A 376 -9.55 5.95 12.97
C GLU A 376 -8.09 5.51 12.83
N GLY A 377 -7.84 4.23 12.56
CA GLY A 377 -6.48 3.67 12.45
C GLY A 377 -5.75 3.57 13.80
N ARG A 378 -6.43 3.81 14.92
CA ARG A 378 -5.85 3.78 16.27
C ARG A 378 -5.94 2.38 16.88
N SER A 379 -4.80 1.73 17.08
CA SER A 379 -4.73 0.32 17.53
C SER A 379 -5.31 0.05 18.93
N ASP A 380 -5.52 1.10 19.72
CA ASP A 380 -6.15 1.05 21.04
C ASP A 380 -7.68 1.16 20.99
N MET A 381 -8.28 1.38 19.81
CA MET A 381 -9.72 1.51 19.59
C MET A 381 -10.35 0.22 19.03
N GLU A 382 -11.68 0.22 18.83
CA GLU A 382 -12.40 -0.97 18.37
C GLU A 382 -11.97 -1.46 16.98
N THR A 383 -11.84 -2.78 16.84
CA THR A 383 -11.57 -3.44 15.55
C THR A 383 -12.84 -3.50 14.70
N LEU A 384 -12.75 -3.08 13.45
CA LEU A 384 -13.80 -3.12 12.44
C LEU A 384 -13.49 -4.18 11.38
N GLN A 385 -14.54 -4.75 10.80
CA GLN A 385 -14.46 -5.60 9.61
C GLN A 385 -14.69 -4.74 8.37
N ARG A 386 -13.74 -4.77 7.44
CA ARG A 386 -13.79 -4.05 6.16
C ARG A 386 -14.08 -5.03 5.03
N ILE A 387 -15.09 -4.74 4.22
CA ILE A 387 -15.41 -5.51 3.01
C ILE A 387 -15.19 -4.61 1.79
N TYR A 388 -14.42 -5.07 0.81
CA TYR A 388 -14.13 -4.36 -0.44
C TYR A 388 -15.01 -4.87 -1.58
N GLY A 389 -15.53 -3.93 -2.35
CA GLY A 389 -16.32 -4.18 -3.54
C GLY A 389 -15.92 -3.31 -4.71
N ILE A 390 -16.27 -3.76 -5.90
CA ILE A 390 -16.18 -2.96 -7.12
C ILE A 390 -17.46 -3.13 -7.92
N SER A 391 -17.85 -2.10 -8.66
CA SER A 391 -19.05 -2.12 -9.49
C SER A 391 -18.88 -1.33 -10.79
N PHE A 392 -19.69 -1.69 -11.79
CA PHE A 392 -19.64 -1.14 -13.14
C PHE A 392 -21.04 -1.01 -13.77
N PRO A 393 -21.22 -0.06 -14.71
CA PRO A 393 -22.47 0.15 -15.43
C PRO A 393 -22.80 -0.99 -16.41
N ASP A 394 -21.85 -1.86 -16.72
CA ASP A 394 -22.09 -3.07 -17.51
C ASP A 394 -21.21 -4.26 -17.08
N SER A 395 -21.63 -5.46 -17.48
CA SER A 395 -20.94 -6.70 -17.13
C SER A 395 -19.67 -6.97 -17.96
N LYS A 396 -19.46 -6.29 -19.08
CA LYS A 396 -18.23 -6.44 -19.88
C LYS A 396 -17.06 -5.78 -19.15
N MET A 397 -17.26 -4.58 -18.60
CA MET A 397 -16.27 -3.89 -17.76
C MET A 397 -15.87 -4.73 -16.54
N LEU A 398 -16.82 -5.40 -15.88
CA LEU A 398 -16.49 -6.29 -14.77
C LEU A 398 -15.62 -7.47 -15.21
N LYS A 399 -15.94 -8.12 -16.34
CA LYS A 399 -15.11 -9.23 -16.86
C LYS A 399 -13.72 -8.77 -17.27
N GLU A 400 -13.61 -7.57 -17.84
CA GLU A 400 -12.33 -6.98 -18.18
C GLU A 400 -11.51 -6.69 -16.91
N TRP A 401 -12.13 -6.13 -15.87
CA TRP A 401 -11.51 -5.94 -14.57
C TRP A 401 -11.07 -7.28 -13.95
N GLU A 402 -11.90 -8.32 -13.98
CA GLU A 402 -11.56 -9.66 -13.48
C GLU A 402 -10.34 -10.24 -14.21
N ARG A 403 -10.29 -10.11 -15.54
CA ARG A 403 -9.13 -10.52 -16.35
C ARG A 403 -7.87 -9.75 -15.94
N PHE A 404 -7.96 -8.45 -15.72
CA PHE A 404 -6.84 -7.65 -15.24
C PHE A 404 -6.39 -8.06 -13.83
N GLN A 405 -7.31 -8.40 -12.93
CA GLN A 405 -6.96 -8.90 -11.59
C GLN A 405 -6.27 -10.27 -11.64
N GLU A 406 -6.72 -11.18 -12.52
CA GLU A 406 -6.06 -12.47 -12.73
C GLU A 406 -4.65 -12.31 -13.28
N GLU A 407 -4.47 -11.40 -14.25
CA GLU A 407 -3.15 -11.08 -14.79
C GLU A 407 -2.24 -10.48 -13.70
N ALA A 408 -2.74 -9.51 -12.93
CA ALA A 408 -2.01 -8.90 -11.82
C ALA A 408 -1.59 -9.94 -10.77
N LYS A 409 -2.49 -10.88 -10.43
CA LYS A 409 -2.20 -11.96 -9.47
C LYS A 409 -1.16 -12.95 -9.99
N ASN A 410 -1.11 -13.18 -11.30
CA ASN A 410 -0.07 -14.01 -11.91
C ASN A 410 1.28 -13.31 -12.00
N ARG A 411 1.29 -11.98 -12.07
CA ARG A 411 2.49 -11.14 -12.08
C ARG A 411 3.04 -10.83 -10.70
N ASP A 412 2.26 -11.03 -9.64
CA ASP A 412 2.63 -10.71 -8.25
C ASP A 412 4.04 -11.21 -7.88
N HIS A 413 4.92 -10.27 -7.53
CA HIS A 413 6.32 -10.57 -7.23
C HIS A 413 6.49 -11.56 -6.08
N ARG A 414 5.52 -11.69 -5.16
CA ARG A 414 5.59 -12.63 -4.03
C ARG A 414 5.39 -14.07 -4.51
N LYS A 415 4.49 -14.27 -5.48
CA LYS A 415 4.26 -15.57 -6.11
C LYS A 415 5.45 -15.94 -6.97
N ILE A 416 5.87 -15.05 -7.88
CA ILE A 416 7.00 -15.29 -8.77
C ILE A 416 8.30 -15.44 -7.98
N GLY A 417 8.53 -14.61 -6.97
CA GLY A 417 9.71 -14.65 -6.12
C GLY A 417 9.84 -15.98 -5.38
N LYS A 418 8.73 -16.59 -4.97
CA LYS A 418 8.71 -17.95 -4.42
C LYS A 418 8.96 -19.00 -5.51
N ASP A 419 8.24 -18.94 -6.63
CA ASP A 419 8.32 -19.91 -7.72
C ASP A 419 9.72 -19.95 -8.37
N GLN A 420 10.41 -18.82 -8.40
CA GLN A 420 11.77 -18.68 -8.94
C GLN A 420 12.88 -18.76 -7.88
N GLU A 421 12.52 -18.95 -6.61
CA GLU A 421 13.45 -19.04 -5.49
C GLU A 421 14.35 -17.78 -5.38
N LEU A 422 13.74 -16.61 -5.49
CA LEU A 422 14.45 -15.32 -5.39
C LEU A 422 14.59 -14.86 -3.94
N PHE A 423 13.54 -15.02 -3.13
CA PHE A 423 13.54 -14.56 -1.75
C PHE A 423 12.45 -15.23 -0.90
N PHE A 424 12.57 -15.09 0.41
CA PHE A 424 11.52 -15.42 1.37
C PHE A 424 11.50 -14.43 2.54
N PHE A 425 10.44 -14.49 3.35
CA PHE A 425 10.28 -13.72 4.59
C PHE A 425 10.09 -14.68 5.77
N HIS A 426 10.52 -14.27 6.96
CA HIS A 426 10.41 -15.07 8.17
C HIS A 426 9.88 -14.22 9.33
N ASP A 427 9.04 -14.82 10.19
CA ASP A 427 8.37 -14.10 11.30
C ASP A 427 9.33 -13.57 12.37
N LEU A 428 10.56 -14.09 12.42
CA LEU A 428 11.63 -13.59 13.29
C LEU A 428 12.25 -12.27 12.80
N SER A 429 12.01 -11.87 11.55
CA SER A 429 12.38 -10.54 11.05
C SER A 429 11.30 -10.02 10.09
N PRO A 430 10.11 -9.65 10.60
CA PRO A 430 9.00 -9.20 9.78
C PRO A 430 9.40 -7.98 8.97
N GLY A 431 9.08 -7.97 7.67
CA GLY A 431 9.43 -6.85 6.78
C GLY A 431 10.91 -6.78 6.42
N SER A 432 11.72 -7.77 6.77
CA SER A 432 13.10 -7.92 6.32
C SER A 432 13.21 -9.14 5.41
N CYS A 433 13.63 -8.90 4.17
CA CYS A 433 13.71 -9.93 3.15
C CYS A 433 14.98 -10.78 3.28
N PHE A 434 14.85 -12.10 3.12
CA PHE A 434 15.96 -13.02 2.88
C PHE A 434 16.09 -13.26 1.38
N PHE A 435 17.09 -12.64 0.76
CA PHE A 435 17.42 -12.93 -0.64
C PHE A 435 18.16 -14.26 -0.76
N LEU A 436 17.63 -15.15 -1.58
CA LEU A 436 18.27 -16.41 -1.98
C LEU A 436 19.30 -16.14 -3.08
N PRO A 437 20.19 -17.09 -3.44
CA PRO A 437 21.28 -16.85 -4.39
C PRO A 437 20.85 -16.17 -5.70
N ARG A 438 19.71 -16.56 -6.26
CA ARG A 438 19.16 -15.96 -7.49
C ARG A 438 18.63 -14.55 -7.29
N GLY A 439 17.95 -14.27 -6.18
CA GLY A 439 17.52 -12.91 -5.86
C GLY A 439 18.71 -11.99 -5.54
N ALA A 440 19.73 -12.52 -4.86
CA ALA A 440 20.96 -11.80 -4.56
C ALA A 440 21.74 -11.43 -5.84
N TYR A 441 21.76 -12.31 -6.86
CA TYR A 441 22.31 -11.98 -8.17
C TYR A 441 21.63 -10.75 -8.80
N ILE A 442 20.29 -10.73 -8.83
CA ILE A 442 19.51 -9.58 -9.34
C ILE A 442 19.86 -8.32 -8.54
N TYR A 443 19.87 -8.43 -7.20
CA TYR A 443 20.20 -7.34 -6.29
C TYR A 443 21.56 -6.71 -6.59
N ASN A 444 22.59 -7.55 -6.69
CA ASN A 444 23.96 -7.10 -6.94
C ASN A 444 24.09 -6.50 -8.35
N THR A 445 23.46 -7.13 -9.35
CA THR A 445 23.48 -6.64 -10.73
C THR A 445 22.87 -5.24 -10.85
N LEU A 446 21.74 -4.97 -10.17
CA LEU A 446 21.14 -3.63 -10.12
C LEU A 446 22.05 -2.62 -9.41
N THR A 447 22.65 -3.02 -8.29
CA THR A 447 23.57 -2.17 -7.53
C THR A 447 24.81 -1.81 -8.35
N GLU A 448 25.42 -2.79 -9.03
CA GLU A 448 26.58 -2.61 -9.90
C GLU A 448 26.26 -1.74 -11.12
N PHE A 449 25.07 -1.90 -11.70
CA PHE A 449 24.62 -1.02 -12.79
C PHE A 449 24.63 0.45 -12.36
N ILE A 450 24.03 0.74 -11.21
CA ILE A 450 23.96 2.11 -10.70
C ILE A 450 25.35 2.62 -10.26
N ARG A 451 26.18 1.80 -9.63
CA ARG A 451 27.58 2.16 -9.34
C ARG A 451 28.33 2.53 -10.62
N GLY A 452 28.14 1.80 -11.71
CA GLY A 452 28.74 2.13 -13.00
C GLY A 452 28.30 3.48 -13.57
N GLU A 453 27.09 3.93 -13.25
CA GLU A 453 26.60 5.28 -13.59
C GLU A 453 27.16 6.35 -12.63
N TYR A 454 27.34 6.02 -11.35
CA TYR A 454 27.97 6.91 -10.36
C TYR A 454 29.37 7.33 -10.80
N TRP A 455 30.20 6.38 -11.20
CA TRP A 455 31.55 6.67 -11.71
C TRP A 455 31.54 7.57 -12.94
N ARG A 456 30.66 7.29 -13.91
CA ARG A 456 30.53 8.13 -15.13
C ARG A 456 30.06 9.55 -14.84
N ARG A 457 29.33 9.75 -13.75
CA ARG A 457 28.70 11.02 -13.38
C ARG A 457 29.41 11.73 -12.22
N GLY A 458 30.58 11.25 -11.81
CA GLY A 458 31.42 11.88 -10.80
C GLY A 458 30.85 11.83 -9.38
N PHE A 459 30.04 10.81 -9.05
CA PHE A 459 29.65 10.52 -7.67
C PHE A 459 30.77 9.76 -6.95
N GLN A 460 30.97 10.08 -5.68
CA GLN A 460 31.88 9.37 -4.79
C GLN A 460 31.07 8.47 -3.86
N GLU A 461 31.23 7.15 -4.01
CA GLU A 461 30.58 6.20 -3.11
C GLU A 461 31.24 6.24 -1.73
N VAL A 462 30.41 6.33 -0.69
CA VAL A 462 30.81 6.38 0.71
C VAL A 462 30.09 5.30 1.51
N ALA A 463 30.63 4.94 2.67
CA ALA A 463 30.00 4.04 3.62
C ALA A 463 29.86 4.74 4.97
N THR A 464 28.63 4.79 5.49
CA THR A 464 28.31 5.45 6.76
C THR A 464 27.79 4.45 7.82
N PRO A 465 27.98 4.73 9.12
CA PRO A 465 27.44 3.90 10.20
C PRO A 465 25.93 3.63 10.07
N ASN A 466 25.48 2.50 10.64
CA ASN A 466 24.05 2.14 10.71
C ASN A 466 23.37 2.63 11.99
N ILE A 467 24.14 2.88 13.04
CA ILE A 467 23.65 3.23 14.38
C ILE A 467 24.21 4.61 14.72
N TYR A 468 23.33 5.51 15.17
CA TYR A 468 23.69 6.86 15.62
C TYR A 468 23.01 7.18 16.94
N ASN A 469 23.64 8.09 17.69
CA ASN A 469 23.00 8.73 18.82
C ASN A 469 21.80 9.58 18.34
N SER A 470 20.70 9.55 19.09
CA SER A 470 19.46 10.28 18.80
C SER A 470 19.65 11.79 18.57
N LYS A 471 20.67 12.38 19.20
CA LYS A 471 21.09 13.79 19.01
C LYS A 471 21.31 14.16 17.53
N LEU A 472 21.74 13.21 16.69
CA LEU A 472 21.88 13.44 15.24
C LEU A 472 20.52 13.73 14.59
N TRP A 473 19.51 12.95 14.95
CA TRP A 473 18.16 13.08 14.41
C TRP A 473 17.46 14.33 14.95
N GLU A 474 17.70 14.68 16.20
CA GLU A 474 17.23 15.93 16.80
C GLU A 474 17.82 17.16 16.08
N THR A 475 19.13 17.15 15.84
CA THR A 475 19.83 18.21 15.08
C THR A 475 19.20 18.35 13.70
N SER A 476 19.03 17.23 13.00
CA SER A 476 18.45 17.21 11.65
C SER A 476 16.95 17.59 11.59
N GLY A 477 16.23 17.56 12.71
CA GLY A 477 14.78 17.79 12.77
C GLY A 477 13.94 16.53 12.56
N HIS A 478 14.55 15.41 12.17
CA HIS A 478 13.84 14.16 11.92
C HIS A 478 13.28 13.52 13.20
N TRP A 479 13.87 13.78 14.37
CA TRP A 479 13.33 13.23 15.62
C TRP A 479 11.92 13.76 15.92
N GLN A 480 11.69 15.05 15.70
CA GLN A 480 10.43 15.72 15.98
C GLN A 480 9.31 15.29 15.02
N HIS A 481 9.64 14.90 13.79
CA HIS A 481 8.67 14.58 12.74
C HIS A 481 8.58 13.08 12.42
N TYR A 482 9.58 12.27 12.78
CA TYR A 482 9.71 10.90 12.28
C TYR A 482 10.07 9.86 13.35
N SER A 483 10.24 10.25 14.62
CA SER A 483 10.68 9.35 15.71
C SER A 483 9.83 8.08 15.87
N GLU A 484 8.51 8.16 15.66
CA GLU A 484 7.61 6.99 15.72
C GLU A 484 7.98 5.90 14.70
N ASN A 485 8.57 6.30 13.57
CA ASN A 485 8.99 5.43 12.48
C ASN A 485 10.49 5.07 12.55
N ILE A 486 11.19 5.39 13.64
CA ILE A 486 12.61 5.08 13.83
C ILE A 486 12.75 3.94 14.83
N PHE A 487 13.57 2.94 14.50
CA PHE A 487 13.97 1.93 15.47
C PHE A 487 15.01 2.52 16.43
N SER A 488 14.59 2.80 17.66
CA SER A 488 15.45 3.31 18.73
C SER A 488 15.60 2.32 19.89
N PHE A 489 16.75 2.33 20.54
CA PHE A 489 17.06 1.49 21.69
C PHE A 489 17.98 2.26 22.67
N PRO A 490 17.83 2.04 23.99
CA PRO A 490 18.70 2.64 24.98
C PRO A 490 20.10 1.99 24.94
N VAL A 491 21.15 2.80 25.05
CA VAL A 491 22.53 2.37 25.24
C VAL A 491 23.12 3.24 26.34
N GLU A 492 23.41 2.64 27.49
CA GLU A 492 23.83 3.37 28.70
C GLU A 492 22.79 4.45 29.07
N GLU A 493 23.20 5.72 29.13
CA GLU A 493 22.33 6.87 29.46
C GLU A 493 21.73 7.55 28.22
N ASP A 494 22.14 7.17 27.02
CA ASP A 494 21.72 7.79 25.76
C ASP A 494 20.77 6.88 24.96
N ILE A 495 19.98 7.50 24.08
CA ILE A 495 19.15 6.78 23.10
C ILE A 495 19.91 6.71 21.78
N PHE A 496 20.06 5.51 21.24
CA PHE A 496 20.59 5.28 19.90
C PHE A 496 19.48 4.81 18.97
N ALA A 497 19.69 4.97 17.68
CA ALA A 497 18.74 4.56 16.67
C ALA A 497 19.43 4.04 15.40
N LEU A 498 18.77 3.09 14.75
CA LEU A 498 19.12 2.69 13.39
C LEU A 498 18.76 3.82 12.43
N LYS A 499 19.64 4.11 11.47
CA LYS A 499 19.39 5.19 10.51
C LYS A 499 18.16 4.91 9.62
N PRO A 500 17.19 5.84 9.54
CA PRO A 500 16.07 5.74 8.59
C PRO A 500 16.39 6.33 7.21
N MET A 501 17.51 7.06 7.10
CA MET A 501 18.01 7.75 5.91
C MET A 501 19.51 8.07 6.05
N ASN A 502 20.21 8.34 4.94
CA ASN A 502 21.65 8.61 4.95
C ASN A 502 22.02 10.09 5.12
N CYS A 503 21.12 11.01 4.80
CA CYS A 503 21.41 12.45 4.67
C CYS A 503 22.15 13.06 5.87
N PRO A 504 21.70 12.85 7.13
CA PRO A 504 22.41 13.40 8.30
C PRO A 504 23.86 12.91 8.44
N GLY A 505 24.14 11.65 8.07
CA GLY A 505 25.51 11.13 8.04
C GLY A 505 26.37 11.83 6.99
N HIS A 506 25.80 12.14 5.82
CA HIS A 506 26.51 12.86 4.75
C HIS A 506 26.76 14.33 5.12
N CYS A 507 25.88 14.96 5.90
CA CYS A 507 26.12 16.29 6.48
C CYS A 507 27.34 16.28 7.42
N LEU A 508 27.48 15.25 8.26
CA LEU A 508 28.68 15.09 9.10
C LEU A 508 29.96 14.93 8.25
N MET A 509 29.89 14.18 7.15
CA MET A 509 31.03 14.02 6.23
C MET A 509 31.39 15.33 5.52
N PHE A 510 30.39 16.13 5.13
CA PHE A 510 30.63 17.45 4.56
C PHE A 510 31.36 18.34 5.59
N GLY A 511 30.81 18.42 6.81
CA GLY A 511 31.30 19.26 7.91
C GLY A 511 32.58 18.78 8.59
N HIS A 512 33.07 17.57 8.29
CA HIS A 512 34.30 17.02 8.89
C HIS A 512 35.55 17.88 8.65
N ARG A 513 35.60 18.61 7.52
CA ARG A 513 36.68 19.56 7.22
C ARG A 513 36.16 20.80 6.48
N PRO A 514 36.90 21.92 6.52
CA PRO A 514 36.59 23.08 5.69
C PRO A 514 36.50 22.73 4.20
N ARG A 515 35.55 23.34 3.50
CA ARG A 515 35.28 23.14 2.07
C ARG A 515 35.52 24.42 1.29
N SER A 516 36.12 24.31 0.10
CA SER A 516 36.23 25.42 -0.86
C SER A 516 35.11 25.34 -1.89
N TRP A 517 34.66 26.48 -2.41
CA TRP A 517 33.75 26.54 -3.57
C TRP A 517 34.26 25.74 -4.79
N ARG A 518 35.58 25.54 -4.91
CA ARG A 518 36.22 24.75 -5.98
C ARG A 518 35.91 23.25 -5.90
N GLU A 519 35.53 22.77 -4.73
CA GLU A 519 35.14 21.37 -4.53
C GLU A 519 33.67 21.12 -4.86
N LEU A 520 32.88 22.18 -5.06
CA LEU A 520 31.46 22.07 -5.37
C LEU A 520 31.25 22.05 -6.90
N PRO A 521 30.38 21.16 -7.40
CA PRO A 521 29.47 20.28 -6.66
C PRO A 521 30.14 19.02 -6.10
N LEU A 522 29.92 18.75 -4.80
CA LEU A 522 30.37 17.52 -4.14
C LEU A 522 29.22 16.50 -4.13
N ARG A 523 29.43 15.34 -4.76
CA ARG A 523 28.40 14.31 -4.94
C ARG A 523 28.73 13.06 -4.13
N LEU A 524 28.02 12.82 -3.02
CA LEU A 524 28.20 11.62 -2.19
C LEU A 524 27.08 10.62 -2.49
N ALA A 525 27.44 9.36 -2.76
CA ALA A 525 26.47 8.29 -2.97
C ALA A 525 26.66 7.17 -1.94
N ASP A 526 25.58 6.55 -1.48
CA ASP A 526 25.63 5.58 -0.39
C ASP A 526 24.53 4.53 -0.54
N PHE A 527 24.94 3.27 -0.71
CA PHE A 527 24.05 2.11 -0.67
C PHE A 527 23.85 1.59 0.76
N GLY A 528 23.91 2.47 1.77
CA GLY A 528 23.81 2.13 3.17
C GLY A 528 22.49 1.47 3.54
N VAL A 529 22.53 0.59 4.54
CA VAL A 529 21.34 -0.12 5.02
C VAL A 529 20.49 0.83 5.86
N LEU A 530 19.22 0.96 5.49
CA LEU A 530 18.25 1.81 6.15
C LEU A 530 17.18 0.98 6.85
N HIS A 531 16.66 1.52 7.96
CA HIS A 531 15.60 0.89 8.74
C HIS A 531 14.47 1.87 9.05
N ARG A 532 13.23 1.47 8.77
CA ARG A 532 12.01 2.22 9.11
C ARG A 532 11.06 1.31 9.88
N ASN A 533 10.55 1.78 11.01
CA ASN A 533 9.61 1.04 11.86
C ASN A 533 8.19 1.08 11.30
N GLU A 534 8.03 0.53 10.09
CA GLU A 534 6.73 0.40 9.43
C GLU A 534 5.79 -0.49 10.27
N LEU A 535 4.50 -0.11 10.30
CA LEU A 535 3.46 -0.90 10.96
C LEU A 535 3.36 -2.28 10.30
N SER A 536 3.31 -3.34 11.11
CA SER A 536 3.34 -4.73 10.63
C SER A 536 2.24 -5.05 9.61
N GLY A 537 1.04 -4.48 9.81
CA GLY A 537 -0.09 -4.65 8.89
C GLY A 537 0.07 -3.97 7.52
N THR A 538 1.08 -3.11 7.34
CA THR A 538 1.35 -2.41 6.09
C THR A 538 2.44 -3.07 5.24
N LEU A 539 3.17 -4.03 5.81
CA LEU A 539 4.25 -4.73 5.12
C LEU A 539 3.71 -5.58 3.96
N THR A 540 4.34 -5.47 2.80
CA THR A 540 3.88 -6.19 1.60
C THR A 540 5.04 -6.58 0.69
N GLY A 541 5.46 -7.85 0.81
CA GLY A 541 6.56 -8.40 0.02
C GLY A 541 7.78 -7.48 0.02
N LEU A 542 8.34 -7.20 -1.15
CA LEU A 542 9.46 -6.28 -1.33
C LEU A 542 9.02 -4.82 -1.55
N THR A 543 7.74 -4.55 -1.76
CA THR A 543 7.24 -3.20 -2.05
C THR A 543 7.20 -2.28 -0.83
N ARG A 544 7.01 -2.85 0.37
CA ARG A 544 7.05 -2.12 1.65
C ARG A 544 7.68 -3.00 2.73
N VAL A 545 8.89 -2.60 3.15
CA VAL A 545 9.80 -3.36 4.01
C VAL A 545 10.32 -2.46 5.14
N ARG A 546 10.78 -3.07 6.23
CA ARG A 546 11.42 -2.37 7.36
C ARG A 546 12.89 -2.15 7.13
N ARG A 547 13.57 -3.07 6.45
CA ARG A 547 14.98 -2.98 6.06
C ARG A 547 15.07 -2.82 4.55
N PHE A 548 15.82 -1.84 4.09
CA PHE A 548 16.08 -1.63 2.66
C PHE A 548 17.45 -0.99 2.41
N GLN A 549 17.94 -1.07 1.18
CA GLN A 549 19.02 -0.18 0.70
C GLN A 549 18.50 0.61 -0.49
N GLN A 550 18.87 1.87 -0.52
CA GLN A 550 18.49 2.81 -1.57
C GLN A 550 19.73 3.22 -2.35
N ASP A 551 19.56 3.54 -3.62
CA ASP A 551 20.59 4.19 -4.43
C ASP A 551 20.70 5.69 -4.07
N ASP A 552 20.87 5.95 -2.78
CA ASP A 552 20.76 7.26 -2.19
C ASP A 552 22.00 8.09 -2.50
N ALA A 553 21.80 9.37 -2.81
CA ALA A 553 22.90 10.29 -3.02
C ALA A 553 22.53 11.72 -2.64
N HIS A 554 23.54 12.47 -2.19
CA HIS A 554 23.44 13.85 -1.75
C HIS A 554 24.47 14.70 -2.50
N ILE A 555 23.98 15.68 -3.25
CA ILE A 555 24.81 16.64 -3.98
C ILE A 555 24.83 17.94 -3.20
N PHE A 556 26.00 18.32 -2.69
CA PHE A 556 26.23 19.62 -2.09
C PHE A 556 26.70 20.56 -3.20
N CYS A 557 25.91 21.59 -3.48
CA CYS A 557 26.17 22.55 -4.56
C CYS A 557 25.88 23.98 -4.12
N THR A 558 26.27 24.93 -4.97
CA THR A 558 25.92 26.35 -4.82
C THR A 558 24.55 26.64 -5.45
N MET A 559 23.93 27.77 -5.09
CA MET A 559 22.60 28.15 -5.62
C MET A 559 22.59 28.27 -7.15
N ASP A 560 23.69 28.70 -7.75
CA ASP A 560 23.86 28.83 -9.21
C ASP A 560 24.07 27.49 -9.92
N GLN A 561 24.46 26.44 -9.18
CA GLN A 561 24.68 25.10 -9.74
C GLN A 561 23.43 24.22 -9.75
N ILE A 562 22.35 24.60 -9.04
CA ILE A 562 21.13 23.77 -8.86
C ILE A 562 20.58 23.30 -10.22
N GLU A 563 20.36 24.20 -11.16
CA GLU A 563 19.77 23.89 -12.47
C GLU A 563 20.63 22.89 -13.26
N SER A 564 21.96 23.07 -13.25
CA SER A 564 22.89 22.16 -13.92
C SER A 564 22.92 20.76 -13.31
N GLU A 565 22.88 20.67 -11.97
CA GLU A 565 22.86 19.37 -11.26
C GLU A 565 21.50 18.68 -11.41
N MET A 566 20.41 19.46 -11.43
CA MET A 566 19.07 18.94 -11.68
C MET A 566 18.96 18.30 -13.07
N LYS A 567 19.48 18.98 -14.10
CA LYS A 567 19.57 18.43 -15.46
C LYS A 567 20.38 17.15 -15.50
N GLY A 568 21.51 17.10 -14.77
CA GLY A 568 22.32 15.89 -14.62
C GLY A 568 21.56 14.72 -13.99
N CYS A 569 20.74 14.99 -12.97
CA CYS A 569 19.89 13.98 -12.33
C CYS A 569 18.76 13.50 -13.26
N LEU A 570 18.11 14.39 -14.01
CA LEU A 570 17.05 14.02 -14.96
C LEU A 570 17.60 13.21 -16.15
N ASP A 571 18.79 13.54 -16.65
CA ASP A 571 19.47 12.73 -17.68
C ASP A 571 19.83 11.33 -17.14
N PHE A 572 20.31 11.26 -15.89
CA PHE A 572 20.61 9.99 -15.24
C PHE A 572 19.35 9.12 -15.11
N LEU A 573 18.24 9.71 -14.65
CA LEU A 573 16.94 9.05 -14.59
C LEU A 573 16.54 8.47 -15.95
N ARG A 574 16.59 9.28 -17.01
CA ARG A 574 16.26 8.86 -18.39
C ARG A 574 17.12 7.69 -18.84
N CYS A 575 18.43 7.75 -18.60
CA CYS A 575 19.37 6.68 -18.95
C CYS A 575 19.00 5.35 -18.29
N VAL A 576 18.71 5.37 -16.98
CA VAL A 576 18.37 4.16 -16.22
C VAL A 576 17.01 3.60 -16.63
N TYR A 577 15.99 4.45 -16.76
CA TYR A 577 14.64 3.98 -17.07
C TYR A 577 14.48 3.51 -18.51
N SER A 578 15.25 4.08 -19.45
CA SER A 578 15.29 3.60 -20.83
C SER A 578 15.83 2.17 -20.90
N VAL A 579 16.84 1.82 -20.09
CA VAL A 579 17.37 0.44 -20.01
C VAL A 579 16.32 -0.56 -19.54
N PHE A 580 15.43 -0.16 -18.63
CA PHE A 580 14.33 -1.01 -18.17
C PHE A 580 13.08 -0.96 -19.07
N GLY A 581 13.05 -0.06 -20.05
CA GLY A 581 11.87 0.18 -20.89
C GLY A 581 10.70 0.81 -20.13
N PHE A 582 10.95 1.54 -19.03
CA PHE A 582 9.89 2.18 -18.26
C PHE A 582 9.50 3.54 -18.85
N SER A 583 8.19 3.79 -18.90
CA SER A 583 7.64 5.15 -19.05
C SER A 583 7.41 5.77 -17.67
N PHE A 584 7.55 7.09 -17.57
CA PHE A 584 7.42 7.81 -16.31
C PHE A 584 6.64 9.11 -16.45
N GLN A 585 6.08 9.57 -15.34
CA GLN A 585 5.42 10.87 -15.20
C GLN A 585 6.13 11.70 -14.14
N LEU A 586 6.38 12.96 -14.47
CA LEU A 586 7.02 13.93 -13.59
C LEU A 586 5.95 14.76 -12.88
N HIS A 587 6.08 14.90 -11.56
CA HIS A 587 5.23 15.76 -10.75
C HIS A 587 6.09 16.75 -9.98
N LEU A 588 5.80 18.06 -10.12
CA LEU A 588 6.42 19.10 -9.32
C LEU A 588 5.61 19.31 -8.04
N ALA A 589 6.18 18.93 -6.89
CA ALA A 589 5.55 19.09 -5.60
C ALA A 589 6.04 20.37 -4.91
N THR A 590 5.12 21.31 -4.69
CA THR A 590 5.42 22.65 -4.17
C THR A 590 5.18 22.77 -2.66
N ARG A 591 5.51 23.93 -2.10
CA ARG A 591 5.51 24.25 -0.66
C ARG A 591 4.23 23.79 0.06
N PRO A 592 4.34 22.92 1.08
CA PRO A 592 3.21 22.50 1.92
C PRO A 592 2.75 23.60 2.88
N GLU A 593 1.59 23.43 3.53
CA GLU A 593 1.11 24.35 4.58
C GLU A 593 2.10 24.48 5.75
N LYS A 594 2.75 23.38 6.12
CA LYS A 594 3.78 23.32 7.16
C LYS A 594 5.17 23.20 6.53
N TYR A 595 5.87 24.32 6.40
CA TYR A 595 7.21 24.40 5.82
C TYR A 595 8.22 25.10 6.74
N LEU A 596 9.50 24.91 6.47
CA LEU A 596 10.61 25.61 7.12
C LEU A 596 11.36 26.49 6.12
N GLY A 597 11.90 27.61 6.60
CA GLY A 597 12.73 28.54 5.82
C GLY A 597 11.96 29.70 5.19
N ASP A 598 12.69 30.57 4.51
CA ASP A 598 12.16 31.81 3.95
C ASP A 598 11.36 31.57 2.66
N ILE A 599 10.22 32.25 2.53
CA ILE A 599 9.33 32.20 1.35
C ILE A 599 10.09 32.51 0.06
N ALA A 600 10.98 33.50 0.09
CA ALA A 600 11.76 33.90 -1.08
C ALA A 600 12.68 32.78 -1.61
N VAL A 601 13.25 31.96 -0.72
CA VAL A 601 14.08 30.81 -1.09
C VAL A 601 13.23 29.72 -1.71
N TRP A 602 12.04 29.49 -1.16
CA TRP A 602 11.06 28.56 -1.71
C TRP A 602 10.61 28.95 -3.11
N ASP A 603 10.21 30.20 -3.31
CA ASP A 603 9.73 30.70 -4.60
C ASP A 603 10.85 30.60 -5.67
N GLN A 604 12.09 30.88 -5.28
CA GLN A 604 13.26 30.69 -6.16
C GLN A 604 13.50 29.21 -6.50
N ALA A 605 13.43 28.32 -5.50
CA ALA A 605 13.65 26.89 -5.68
C ALA A 605 12.58 26.24 -6.57
N GLU A 606 11.31 26.58 -6.35
CA GLU A 606 10.18 26.10 -7.16
C GLU A 606 10.34 26.53 -8.62
N LYS A 607 10.71 27.80 -8.85
CA LYS A 607 10.95 28.32 -10.20
C LYS A 607 12.15 27.64 -10.89
N GLN A 608 13.22 27.35 -10.16
CA GLN A 608 14.38 26.63 -10.72
C GLN A 608 14.02 25.18 -11.10
N LEU A 609 13.22 24.48 -10.29
CA LEU A 609 12.74 23.15 -10.61
C LEU A 609 11.78 23.16 -11.81
N GLU A 610 10.87 24.13 -11.87
CA GLU A 610 9.97 24.34 -13.01
C GLU A 610 10.75 24.57 -14.31
N ASN A 611 11.75 25.46 -14.30
CA ASN A 611 12.62 25.70 -15.45
C ASN A 611 13.36 24.43 -15.88
N SER A 612 13.92 23.68 -14.93
CA SER A 612 14.63 22.43 -15.20
C SER A 612 13.73 21.38 -15.85
N LEU A 613 12.46 21.29 -15.41
CA LEU A 613 11.45 20.41 -16.00
C LEU A 613 11.04 20.85 -17.41
N ASN A 614 10.83 22.16 -17.61
CA ASN A 614 10.48 22.71 -18.92
C ASN A 614 11.59 22.50 -19.96
N GLU A 615 12.86 22.66 -19.57
CA GLU A 615 14.00 22.43 -20.47
C GLU A 615 14.21 20.93 -20.76
N PHE A 616 13.88 20.05 -19.80
CA PHE A 616 13.97 18.60 -20.00
C PHE A 616 13.05 18.10 -21.12
N GLY A 617 11.95 18.81 -21.39
CA GLY A 617 11.09 18.61 -22.56
C GLY A 617 10.03 17.51 -22.42
N GLU A 618 9.93 16.86 -21.25
CA GLU A 618 8.89 15.87 -20.94
C GLU A 618 7.69 16.51 -20.25
N SER A 619 6.49 15.96 -20.46
CA SER A 619 5.28 16.46 -19.81
C SER A 619 5.32 16.25 -18.30
N TRP A 620 5.02 17.29 -17.52
CA TRP A 620 4.95 17.24 -16.07
C TRP A 620 3.64 17.83 -15.55
N LYS A 621 3.26 17.47 -14.32
CA LYS A 621 2.06 17.97 -13.62
C LYS A 621 2.45 18.66 -12.33
N LEU A 622 1.71 19.70 -11.95
CA LEU A 622 1.86 20.33 -10.64
C LEU A 622 1.13 19.49 -9.58
N ASN A 623 1.75 19.31 -8.42
CA ASN A 623 1.15 18.68 -7.24
C ASN A 623 1.22 19.65 -6.04
N PRO A 624 0.29 20.62 -5.95
CA PRO A 624 0.37 21.69 -4.96
C PRO A 624 0.40 21.18 -3.53
N GLY A 625 1.34 21.67 -2.72
CA GLY A 625 1.38 21.40 -1.28
C GLY A 625 1.93 20.02 -0.87
N ASP A 626 2.43 19.22 -1.82
CA ASP A 626 2.98 17.88 -1.56
C ASP A 626 4.51 17.86 -1.38
N GLY A 627 5.16 19.04 -1.35
CA GLY A 627 6.60 19.18 -1.13
C GLY A 627 7.05 18.69 0.25
N ALA A 628 8.35 18.39 0.40
CA ALA A 628 8.90 18.05 1.72
C ALA A 628 8.92 19.31 2.62
N PHE A 629 8.93 19.15 3.94
CA PHE A 629 8.93 20.31 4.85
C PHE A 629 10.18 21.22 4.72
N TYR A 630 11.24 20.72 4.08
CA TYR A 630 12.54 21.40 3.90
C TYR A 630 12.82 21.89 2.47
N GLY A 631 11.95 21.60 1.50
CA GLY A 631 12.09 22.09 0.13
C GLY A 631 11.19 21.38 -0.89
N PRO A 632 11.10 21.93 -2.12
CA PRO A 632 10.30 21.34 -3.18
C PRO A 632 10.98 20.10 -3.76
N LYS A 633 10.20 19.22 -4.39
CA LYS A 633 10.68 17.96 -4.98
C LYS A 633 10.05 17.67 -6.33
N ILE A 634 10.80 16.93 -7.15
CA ILE A 634 10.29 16.28 -8.35
C ILE A 634 10.03 14.82 -8.00
N ASP A 635 8.75 14.44 -8.04
CA ASP A 635 8.32 13.06 -7.85
C ASP A 635 8.16 12.37 -9.20
N ILE A 636 8.82 11.22 -9.32
CA ILE A 636 8.82 10.44 -10.56
C ILE A 636 8.03 9.17 -10.32
N LYS A 637 6.91 9.06 -11.04
CA LYS A 637 6.02 7.91 -11.01
C LYS A 637 6.28 7.04 -12.25
N ILE A 638 6.72 5.81 -12.06
CA ILE A 638 6.89 4.83 -13.14
C ILE A 638 5.59 4.05 -13.37
N LYS A 639 5.25 3.82 -14.63
CA LYS A 639 4.12 2.98 -15.01
C LYS A 639 4.60 1.55 -15.25
N ASP A 640 4.07 0.59 -14.51
CA ASP A 640 4.38 -0.83 -14.71
C ASP A 640 3.59 -1.44 -15.89
N ALA A 641 3.93 -2.67 -16.29
CA ALA A 641 3.29 -3.39 -17.40
C ALA A 641 1.77 -3.65 -17.22
N ILE A 642 1.22 -3.50 -16.02
CA ILE A 642 -0.23 -3.61 -15.77
C ILE A 642 -0.89 -2.26 -15.48
N GLY A 643 -0.18 -1.17 -15.76
CA GLY A 643 -0.71 0.19 -15.77
C GLY A 643 -0.74 0.89 -14.41
N ARG A 644 -0.13 0.32 -13.36
CA ARG A 644 -0.05 0.97 -12.04
C ARG A 644 1.12 1.93 -11.99
N TYR A 645 0.93 3.02 -11.25
CA TYR A 645 1.98 4.01 -11.01
C TYR A 645 2.68 3.76 -9.68
N HIS A 646 4.00 3.67 -9.70
CA HIS A 646 4.84 3.57 -8.51
C HIS A 646 5.75 4.79 -8.42
N GLN A 647 5.71 5.50 -7.30
CA GLN A 647 6.72 6.51 -7.01
C GLN A 647 8.02 5.81 -6.56
N CYS A 648 9.07 5.92 -7.35
CA CYS A 648 10.34 5.23 -7.11
C CYS A 648 11.49 6.23 -7.00
N ALA A 649 11.74 6.99 -8.07
CA ALA A 649 12.70 8.07 -8.05
C ALA A 649 12.14 9.34 -7.43
N THR A 650 13.03 10.10 -6.83
CA THR A 650 12.73 11.42 -6.28
C THR A 650 13.99 12.26 -6.37
N ILE A 651 13.82 13.54 -6.66
CA ILE A 651 14.91 14.53 -6.59
C ILE A 651 14.36 15.70 -5.77
N GLN A 652 15.00 15.99 -4.64
CA GLN A 652 14.48 16.92 -3.63
C GLN A 652 15.54 17.95 -3.28
N LEU A 653 15.14 19.22 -3.21
CA LEU A 653 16.00 20.28 -2.72
C LEU A 653 15.85 20.41 -1.20
N ASP A 654 16.97 20.63 -0.52
CA ASP A 654 17.00 20.86 0.93
C ASP A 654 17.90 22.05 1.27
N PHE A 655 17.26 23.07 1.83
CA PHE A 655 17.88 24.30 2.31
C PHE A 655 18.02 24.33 3.84
N GLN A 656 17.41 23.37 4.54
CA GLN A 656 17.30 23.32 6.00
C GLN A 656 18.44 22.54 6.65
N LEU A 657 18.81 21.37 6.12
CA LEU A 657 19.91 20.59 6.68
C LEU A 657 21.24 21.37 6.69
N PRO A 658 21.60 22.14 5.66
CA PRO A 658 22.77 23.03 5.72
C PRO A 658 22.73 24.02 6.88
N ILE A 659 21.57 24.57 7.22
CA ILE A 659 21.41 25.51 8.34
C ILE A 659 21.53 24.76 9.67
N ARG A 660 20.80 23.65 9.83
CA ARG A 660 20.74 22.86 11.07
C ARG A 660 22.08 22.25 11.46
N PHE A 661 22.88 21.83 10.47
CA PHE A 661 24.23 21.31 10.69
C PHE A 661 25.32 22.40 10.61
N ASN A 662 24.94 23.66 10.40
CA ASN A 662 25.84 24.78 10.19
C ASN A 662 26.92 24.51 9.12
N LEU A 663 26.51 23.91 8.01
CA LEU A 663 27.39 23.58 6.89
C LEU A 663 27.78 24.86 6.17
N THR A 664 29.09 25.07 5.97
CA THR A 664 29.62 26.23 5.26
C THR A 664 30.78 25.84 4.34
N PHE A 665 30.97 26.62 3.28
CA PHE A 665 32.14 26.56 2.41
C PHE A 665 32.71 27.97 2.20
N VAL A 666 33.99 28.05 1.86
CA VAL A 666 34.69 29.30 1.56
C VAL A 666 34.38 29.73 0.14
N GLY A 667 33.82 30.93 -0.01
CA GLY A 667 33.47 31.57 -1.27
C GLY A 667 34.66 31.98 -2.12
N LYS A 668 34.38 32.55 -3.30
CA LYS A 668 35.42 32.98 -4.27
C LYS A 668 36.35 34.04 -3.69
N ASP A 669 35.81 34.90 -2.84
CA ASP A 669 36.49 36.08 -2.29
C ASP A 669 37.26 35.80 -0.99
N GLY A 670 37.33 34.53 -0.54
CA GLY A 670 38.20 34.07 0.55
C GLY A 670 37.69 34.33 1.97
N ASP A 671 36.97 35.44 2.20
CA ASP A 671 36.43 35.80 3.52
C ASP A 671 34.95 35.42 3.72
N ASP A 672 34.20 35.24 2.63
CA ASP A 672 32.77 34.91 2.70
C ASP A 672 32.54 33.42 2.94
N ARG A 673 31.84 33.10 4.05
CA ARG A 673 31.32 31.76 4.32
C ARG A 673 29.89 31.65 3.81
N ALA A 674 29.71 30.91 2.73
CA ALA A 674 28.40 30.61 2.16
C ALA A 674 27.93 29.22 2.59
N ARG A 675 26.62 28.97 2.49
CA ARG A 675 26.01 27.67 2.79
C ARG A 675 25.74 26.91 1.49
N PRO A 676 26.02 25.60 1.43
CA PRO A 676 25.64 24.79 0.27
C PRO A 676 24.12 24.55 0.29
N VAL A 677 23.60 24.15 -0.86
CA VAL A 677 22.29 23.51 -1.02
C VAL A 677 22.50 22.01 -1.20
N ILE A 678 21.60 21.20 -0.65
CA ILE A 678 21.65 19.74 -0.80
C ILE A 678 20.57 19.32 -1.79
N ILE A 679 20.96 18.53 -2.79
CA ILE A 679 20.04 17.81 -3.65
C ILE A 679 20.05 16.34 -3.20
N HIS A 680 18.93 15.89 -2.63
CA HIS A 680 18.68 14.50 -2.29
C HIS A 680 18.16 13.79 -3.53
N ARG A 681 18.72 12.64 -3.86
CA ARG A 681 18.19 11.89 -5.00
C ARG A 681 18.28 10.38 -4.82
N ALA A 682 17.31 9.72 -5.44
CA ALA A 682 17.29 8.28 -5.71
C ALA A 682 16.72 8.06 -7.11
N ILE A 683 17.29 7.14 -7.89
CA ILE A 683 16.86 6.82 -9.26
C ILE A 683 16.11 5.50 -9.29
N LEU A 684 16.63 4.46 -8.64
CA LEU A 684 15.87 3.23 -8.43
C LEU A 684 14.85 3.39 -7.30
N GLY A 685 15.20 4.18 -6.28
CA GLY A 685 14.57 4.06 -4.96
C GLY A 685 15.20 2.89 -4.22
N SER A 686 14.44 2.17 -3.39
CA SER A 686 14.99 0.97 -2.76
C SER A 686 15.19 -0.15 -3.77
N VAL A 687 16.32 -0.87 -3.66
CA VAL A 687 16.64 -2.01 -4.51
C VAL A 687 15.58 -3.09 -4.36
N GLU A 688 15.08 -3.32 -3.14
CA GLU A 688 13.98 -4.24 -2.84
C GLU A 688 12.73 -3.89 -3.65
N ARG A 689 12.28 -2.64 -3.59
CA ARG A 689 11.06 -2.21 -4.29
C ARG A 689 11.25 -2.27 -5.80
N MET A 690 12.43 -1.91 -6.31
CA MET A 690 12.73 -2.04 -7.73
C MET A 690 12.70 -3.49 -8.20
N ILE A 691 13.23 -4.45 -7.42
CA ILE A 691 13.12 -5.88 -7.74
C ILE A 691 11.66 -6.33 -7.83
N ALA A 692 10.79 -5.90 -6.89
CA ALA A 692 9.36 -6.20 -6.97
C ALA A 692 8.75 -5.71 -8.29
N ILE A 693 8.99 -4.44 -8.63
CA ILE A 693 8.41 -3.81 -9.82
C ILE A 693 8.93 -4.46 -11.08
N LEU A 694 10.23 -4.75 -11.18
CA LEU A 694 10.82 -5.44 -12.34
C LEU A 694 10.30 -6.88 -12.46
N THR A 695 10.12 -7.59 -11.34
CA THR A 695 9.54 -8.94 -11.32
C THR A 695 8.14 -8.93 -11.93
N GLU A 696 7.31 -7.97 -11.52
CA GLU A 696 5.93 -7.79 -11.98
C GLU A 696 5.88 -7.32 -13.45
N ASN A 697 6.75 -6.37 -13.81
CA ASN A 697 6.84 -5.82 -15.16
C ASN A 697 7.18 -6.89 -16.20
N TYR A 698 8.21 -7.69 -15.92
CA TYR A 698 8.65 -8.77 -16.80
C TYR A 698 7.85 -10.07 -16.61
N ALA A 699 6.91 -10.13 -15.67
CA ALA A 699 6.21 -11.37 -15.30
C ALA A 699 7.19 -12.53 -15.00
N GLY A 700 8.33 -12.22 -14.37
CA GLY A 700 9.41 -13.18 -14.09
C GLY A 700 10.24 -13.60 -15.31
N LYS A 701 10.01 -13.04 -16.51
CA LYS A 701 10.82 -13.26 -17.71
C LYS A 701 11.95 -12.23 -17.82
N TRP A 702 12.94 -12.36 -16.97
CA TRP A 702 14.04 -11.41 -16.86
C TRP A 702 14.84 -11.24 -18.17
N PRO A 703 15.24 -10.01 -18.56
CA PRO A 703 16.17 -9.80 -19.66
C PRO A 703 17.52 -10.44 -19.34
N LEU A 704 18.29 -10.82 -20.37
CA LEU A 704 19.53 -11.60 -20.21
C LEU A 704 20.45 -11.02 -19.14
N TRP A 705 20.67 -9.71 -19.15
CA TRP A 705 21.61 -9.06 -18.26
C TRP A 705 21.22 -9.05 -16.79
N LEU A 706 19.94 -9.24 -16.48
CA LEU A 706 19.41 -9.26 -15.12
C LEU A 706 18.98 -10.66 -14.68
N SER A 707 18.85 -11.59 -15.62
CA SER A 707 18.31 -12.92 -15.36
C SER A 707 19.23 -13.75 -14.47
N PRO A 708 18.72 -14.34 -13.38
CA PRO A 708 19.50 -15.28 -12.57
C PRO A 708 19.56 -16.69 -13.18
N ARG A 709 19.02 -16.87 -14.40
CA ARG A 709 18.95 -18.13 -15.15
C ARG A 709 19.28 -17.83 -16.62
N GLN A 710 20.53 -17.51 -16.90
CA GLN A 710 20.91 -17.07 -18.25
C GLN A 710 21.07 -18.26 -19.19
N VAL A 711 21.79 -19.30 -18.75
CA VAL A 711 22.16 -20.42 -19.62
C VAL A 711 21.90 -21.77 -18.93
N MET A 712 21.23 -22.69 -19.61
CA MET A 712 21.05 -24.08 -19.17
C MET A 712 21.71 -25.04 -20.15
N LEU A 713 22.66 -25.84 -19.68
CA LEU A 713 23.31 -26.90 -20.46
C LEU A 713 22.55 -28.22 -20.29
N VAL A 714 22.15 -28.83 -21.40
CA VAL A 714 21.39 -30.08 -21.41
C VAL A 714 22.13 -31.14 -22.25
N PRO A 715 22.80 -32.12 -21.62
CA PRO A 715 23.39 -33.24 -22.35
C PRO A 715 22.31 -34.19 -22.87
N VAL A 716 22.50 -34.69 -24.10
CA VAL A 716 21.59 -35.66 -24.74
C VAL A 716 21.58 -37.01 -24.03
N ASN A 717 22.71 -37.41 -23.44
CA ASN A 717 22.87 -38.66 -22.71
C ASN A 717 23.94 -38.52 -21.60
N PRO A 718 24.09 -39.51 -20.70
CA PRO A 718 25.06 -39.44 -19.62
C PRO A 718 26.55 -39.39 -20.04
N SER A 719 26.93 -39.89 -21.23
CA SER A 719 28.33 -39.84 -21.70
C SER A 719 28.82 -38.43 -22.01
N LEU A 720 27.91 -37.46 -22.04
CA LEU A 720 28.18 -36.05 -22.37
C LEU A 720 28.18 -35.14 -21.15
N GLU A 721 27.95 -35.66 -19.94
CA GLU A 721 27.90 -34.86 -18.71
C GLU A 721 29.19 -34.11 -18.43
N GLU A 722 30.35 -34.72 -18.68
CA GLU A 722 31.65 -34.05 -18.50
C GLU A 722 31.82 -32.87 -19.47
N TYR A 723 31.35 -33.03 -20.71
CA TYR A 723 31.39 -31.95 -21.70
C TYR A 723 30.42 -30.83 -21.31
N ALA A 724 29.19 -31.16 -20.87
CA ALA A 724 28.23 -30.19 -20.37
C ALA A 724 28.80 -29.39 -19.18
N LYS A 725 29.44 -30.07 -18.20
CA LYS A 725 30.12 -29.41 -17.07
C LYS A 725 31.25 -28.50 -17.52
N LYS A 726 32.08 -28.95 -18.48
CA LYS A 726 33.18 -28.16 -19.04
C LYS A 726 32.65 -26.87 -19.69
N VAL A 727 31.63 -26.96 -20.53
CA VAL A 727 31.02 -25.80 -21.19
C VAL A 727 30.34 -24.89 -20.16
N CYS A 728 29.59 -25.45 -19.22
CA CYS A 728 28.98 -24.69 -18.13
C CYS A 728 30.03 -23.85 -17.36
N LYS A 729 31.17 -24.46 -17.02
CA LYS A 729 32.29 -23.76 -16.36
C LYS A 729 32.83 -22.60 -17.19
N GLN A 730 32.94 -22.75 -18.51
CA GLN A 730 33.38 -21.67 -19.41
C GLN A 730 32.41 -20.47 -19.37
N PHE A 731 31.10 -20.72 -19.36
CA PHE A 731 30.11 -19.65 -19.22
C PHE A 731 30.18 -18.98 -17.84
N THR A 732 30.34 -19.75 -16.76
CA THR A 732 30.51 -19.20 -15.41
C THR A 732 31.77 -18.36 -15.28
N GLU A 733 32.90 -18.81 -15.83
CA GLU A 733 34.17 -18.05 -15.85
C GLU A 733 34.06 -16.75 -16.66
N ALA A 734 33.17 -16.70 -17.65
CA ALA A 734 32.86 -15.50 -18.41
C ALA A 734 31.84 -14.57 -17.73
N GLY A 735 31.37 -14.90 -16.52
CA GLY A 735 30.46 -14.08 -15.72
C GLY A 735 28.96 -14.38 -15.92
N PHE A 736 28.61 -15.49 -16.58
CA PHE A 736 27.21 -15.88 -16.74
C PHE A 736 26.71 -16.83 -15.64
N MET A 737 25.43 -16.68 -15.29
CA MET A 737 24.65 -17.65 -14.52
C MET A 737 24.30 -18.84 -15.42
N ALA A 738 25.17 -19.84 -15.40
CA ALA A 738 25.02 -21.09 -16.15
C ALA A 738 24.80 -22.28 -15.21
N ASP A 739 23.82 -23.12 -15.56
CA ASP A 739 23.52 -24.37 -14.90
C ASP A 739 23.62 -25.55 -15.88
N ALA A 740 23.76 -26.78 -15.37
CA ALA A 740 23.73 -27.99 -16.19
C ALA A 740 22.73 -29.02 -15.62
N ASP A 741 21.78 -29.47 -16.44
CA ASP A 741 20.80 -30.50 -16.06
C ASP A 741 21.36 -31.91 -16.35
N LEU A 742 21.97 -32.49 -15.32
CA LEU A 742 22.60 -33.80 -15.36
C LEU A 742 21.68 -34.92 -14.85
N ASP A 743 20.37 -34.68 -14.69
CA ASP A 743 19.46 -35.72 -14.19
C ASP A 743 19.25 -36.82 -15.23
N SER A 744 19.92 -37.95 -15.07
CA SER A 744 19.84 -39.09 -15.99
C SER A 744 18.46 -39.78 -15.99
N SER A 745 17.59 -39.47 -15.01
CA SER A 745 16.22 -40.01 -14.94
C SER A 745 15.21 -39.28 -15.84
N CYS A 746 15.58 -38.11 -16.37
CA CYS A 746 14.72 -37.29 -17.21
C CYS A 746 15.08 -37.38 -18.70
N LEU A 747 14.07 -37.56 -19.55
CA LEU A 747 14.24 -37.50 -21.01
C LEU A 747 14.64 -36.10 -21.47
N LEU A 748 15.41 -36.00 -22.56
CA LEU A 748 15.90 -34.74 -23.14
C LEU A 748 14.80 -33.68 -23.30
N ASN A 749 13.67 -34.04 -23.91
CA ASN A 749 12.55 -33.10 -24.13
C ASN A 749 11.93 -32.60 -22.81
N LYS A 750 11.95 -33.44 -21.76
CA LYS A 750 11.48 -33.04 -20.43
C LYS A 750 12.45 -32.05 -19.78
N LYS A 751 13.77 -32.28 -19.91
CA LYS A 751 14.81 -31.34 -19.43
C LYS A 751 14.68 -29.97 -20.11
N ILE A 752 14.55 -29.96 -21.43
CA ILE A 752 14.33 -28.73 -22.21
C ILE A 752 13.07 -28.02 -21.71
N ARG A 753 11.93 -28.74 -21.59
CA ARG A 753 10.69 -28.16 -21.07
C ARG A 753 10.83 -27.61 -19.65
N ASN A 754 11.53 -28.31 -18.77
CA ASN A 754 11.79 -27.84 -17.41
C ASN A 754 12.59 -26.53 -17.41
N ALA A 755 13.63 -26.44 -18.25
CA ALA A 755 14.41 -25.23 -18.42
C ALA A 755 13.59 -24.05 -18.98
N GLN A 756 12.68 -24.32 -19.93
CA GLN A 756 11.75 -23.32 -20.44
C GLN A 756 10.76 -22.84 -19.37
N LEU A 757 10.17 -23.76 -18.60
CA LEU A 757 9.26 -23.42 -17.50
C LEU A 757 9.98 -22.61 -16.42
N ALA A 758 11.24 -22.96 -16.14
CA ALA A 758 12.12 -22.21 -15.24
C ALA A 758 12.62 -20.88 -15.82
N GLN A 759 12.25 -20.53 -17.07
CA GLN A 759 12.57 -19.26 -17.73
C GLN A 759 14.07 -19.02 -17.98
N TYR A 760 14.86 -20.05 -18.32
CA TYR A 760 16.23 -19.83 -18.78
C TYR A 760 16.26 -19.09 -20.12
N ASN A 761 17.04 -18.02 -20.24
CA ASN A 761 17.13 -17.25 -21.50
C ASN A 761 17.55 -18.16 -22.68
N PHE A 762 18.64 -18.92 -22.48
CA PHE A 762 19.21 -19.81 -23.48
C PHE A 762 19.36 -21.23 -22.93
N ILE A 763 18.97 -22.21 -23.74
CA ILE A 763 19.10 -23.63 -23.48
C ILE A 763 20.04 -24.21 -24.52
N LEU A 764 21.19 -24.70 -24.06
CA LEU A 764 22.28 -25.20 -24.87
C LEU A 764 22.29 -26.73 -24.80
N VAL A 765 21.89 -27.39 -25.88
CA VAL A 765 21.88 -28.85 -25.96
C VAL A 765 23.23 -29.34 -26.47
N VAL A 766 23.80 -30.35 -25.80
CA VAL A 766 25.09 -30.94 -26.19
C VAL A 766 24.95 -32.43 -26.51
N GLY A 767 25.28 -32.79 -27.74
CA GLY A 767 25.38 -34.15 -28.28
C GLY A 767 26.84 -34.57 -28.52
N GLU A 768 27.03 -35.78 -29.08
CA GLU A 768 28.36 -36.26 -29.48
C GLU A 768 28.96 -35.40 -30.61
N LYS A 769 28.11 -34.95 -31.56
CA LYS A 769 28.54 -34.06 -32.64
C LYS A 769 29.07 -32.74 -32.08
N GLU A 770 28.33 -32.10 -31.19
CA GLU A 770 28.70 -30.86 -30.52
C GLU A 770 29.99 -31.02 -29.70
N LYS A 771 30.19 -32.17 -29.03
CA LYS A 771 31.43 -32.47 -28.32
C LYS A 771 32.63 -32.56 -29.25
N MET A 772 32.48 -33.17 -30.43
CA MET A 772 33.56 -33.28 -31.43
C MET A 772 33.95 -31.92 -32.02
N THR A 773 32.99 -31.02 -32.19
CA THR A 773 33.20 -29.69 -32.78
C THR A 773 33.45 -28.58 -31.75
N ASN A 774 33.47 -28.91 -30.45
CA ASN A 774 33.48 -27.93 -29.35
C ASN A 774 32.36 -26.87 -29.51
N GLY A 775 31.18 -27.34 -29.91
CA GLY A 775 29.97 -26.56 -30.17
C GLY A 775 28.83 -26.85 -29.19
N VAL A 776 27.69 -26.21 -29.44
CA VAL A 776 26.41 -26.35 -28.74
C VAL A 776 25.27 -26.15 -29.73
N ASN A 777 24.13 -26.81 -29.51
CA ASN A 777 22.88 -26.50 -30.19
C ASN A 777 22.08 -25.47 -29.37
N VAL A 778 21.89 -24.27 -29.92
CA VAL A 778 21.32 -23.14 -29.18
C VAL A 778 19.81 -23.06 -29.36
N ARG A 779 19.09 -22.91 -28.25
CA ARG A 779 17.65 -22.67 -28.20
C ARG A 779 17.33 -21.53 -27.25
N THR A 780 16.29 -20.76 -27.57
CA THR A 780 15.77 -19.73 -26.66
C THR A 780 14.71 -20.29 -25.71
N ARG A 781 14.34 -19.52 -24.68
CA ARG A 781 13.24 -19.86 -23.75
C ARG A 781 11.91 -20.20 -24.46
N ASP A 782 11.64 -19.56 -25.59
CA ASP A 782 10.41 -19.76 -26.39
C ASP A 782 10.57 -20.87 -27.45
N ASN A 783 11.63 -21.69 -27.33
CA ASN A 783 11.96 -22.82 -28.19
C ASN A 783 12.31 -22.45 -29.65
N LYS A 784 12.75 -21.21 -29.92
CA LYS A 784 13.36 -20.87 -31.20
C LYS A 784 14.72 -21.54 -31.29
N VAL A 785 14.95 -22.34 -32.32
CA VAL A 785 16.19 -23.11 -32.52
C VAL A 785 17.11 -22.33 -33.46
N HIS A 786 18.29 -21.94 -32.99
CA HIS A 786 19.30 -21.23 -33.79
C HIS A 786 20.33 -22.17 -34.43
N GLY A 787 20.28 -23.47 -34.10
CA GLY A 787 21.15 -24.49 -34.68
C GLY A 787 22.45 -24.69 -33.91
N GLU A 788 23.41 -25.35 -34.55
CA GLU A 788 24.73 -25.65 -33.98
C GLU A 788 25.68 -24.47 -34.20
N LEU A 789 26.29 -23.99 -33.12
CA LEU A 789 27.30 -22.93 -33.12
C LEU A 789 28.47 -23.33 -32.24
N SER A 790 29.66 -22.76 -32.49
CA SER A 790 30.81 -22.99 -31.62
C SER A 790 30.59 -22.35 -30.24
N VAL A 791 31.13 -22.95 -29.17
CA VAL A 791 30.99 -22.37 -27.82
C VAL A 791 31.55 -20.95 -27.75
N ALA A 792 32.68 -20.69 -28.42
CA ALA A 792 33.32 -19.37 -28.46
C ALA A 792 32.43 -18.31 -29.11
N GLU A 793 31.75 -18.65 -30.20
CA GLU A 793 30.83 -17.74 -30.88
C GLU A 793 29.61 -17.41 -30.02
N VAL A 794 28.99 -18.43 -29.40
CA VAL A 794 27.83 -18.21 -28.51
C VAL A 794 28.22 -17.33 -27.33
N LEU A 795 29.37 -17.59 -26.72
CA LEU A 795 29.88 -16.79 -25.60
C LEU A 795 30.06 -15.33 -26.02
N ALA A 796 30.70 -15.06 -27.17
CA ALA A 796 30.91 -13.71 -27.68
C ALA A 796 29.59 -12.97 -27.94
N ARG A 797 28.61 -13.63 -28.57
CA ARG A 797 27.28 -13.06 -28.84
C ARG A 797 26.55 -12.72 -27.54
N LEU A 798 26.50 -13.65 -26.58
CA LEU A 798 25.85 -13.42 -25.30
C LEU A 798 26.54 -12.32 -24.51
N THR A 799 27.87 -12.22 -24.55
CA THR A 799 28.61 -11.14 -23.88
C THR A 799 28.24 -9.78 -24.46
N LEU A 800 28.12 -9.66 -25.78
CA LEU A 800 27.70 -8.41 -26.43
C LEU A 800 26.27 -8.03 -26.03
N LEU A 801 25.33 -8.98 -26.08
CA LEU A 801 23.94 -8.77 -25.68
C LEU A 801 23.81 -8.36 -24.21
N ASN A 802 24.61 -8.98 -23.34
CA ASN A 802 24.69 -8.67 -21.92
C ASN A 802 25.23 -7.25 -21.67
N GLN A 803 26.33 -6.87 -22.34
CA GLN A 803 26.96 -5.55 -22.22
C GLN A 803 26.06 -4.42 -22.74
N CYS A 804 25.35 -4.68 -23.84
CA CYS A 804 24.38 -3.73 -24.40
C CYS A 804 23.07 -3.67 -23.59
N ARG A 805 22.92 -4.52 -22.55
CA ARG A 805 21.71 -4.66 -21.74
C ARG A 805 20.46 -4.85 -22.61
N CYS A 806 20.59 -5.68 -23.65
CA CYS A 806 19.53 -5.88 -24.63
C CYS A 806 18.25 -6.41 -23.95
N PRO A 807 17.09 -5.74 -24.12
CA PRO A 807 15.84 -6.17 -23.49
C PRO A 807 15.32 -7.50 -24.06
N ASN A 808 15.52 -7.76 -25.35
CA ASN A 808 15.02 -8.93 -26.07
C ASN A 808 16.16 -9.77 -26.64
N ALA A 809 17.14 -10.13 -25.80
CA ALA A 809 18.36 -10.84 -26.22
C ALA A 809 18.07 -12.13 -27.01
N GLU A 810 16.99 -12.83 -26.71
CA GLU A 810 16.55 -14.05 -27.38
C GLU A 810 16.03 -13.81 -28.81
N GLU A 811 15.49 -12.64 -29.10
CA GLU A 811 15.00 -12.28 -30.44
C GLU A 811 16.17 -11.86 -31.34
N GLU A 812 17.11 -11.11 -30.77
CA GLU A 812 18.29 -10.50 -31.43
C GLU A 812 19.49 -11.45 -31.61
N PHE A 813 19.50 -12.60 -30.94
CA PHE A 813 20.60 -13.60 -31.01
C PHE A 813 20.79 -14.20 -32.41
#